data_AF-A0A9D8NKN9-F1
#
_entry.id   AF-A0A9D8NKN9-F1
#
_cell.length_a   1.000
_cell.length_b   1.000
_cell.length_c   1.000
_cell.angle_alpha   90.00
_cell.angle_beta   90.00
_cell.angle_gamma   90.00
#
_symmetry.space_group_name_H-M   'P 1'
#
loop_
_entity.id
_entity.type
_entity.pdbx_description
1 polymer ?
#
loop_
_entity_poly.entity_id
_entity_poly.type
_entity_poly.pdbx_seq_one_letter_code
_entity_poly.pdbx_strand_id
1 'polypeptide(L)'
;MANDAMDGSAWFNPRRFALLLGVLLFATFPGVVLGTGAFFYRDYGFLGYPFVFYARECFWNGELPLWNPYVNCGAPFLAQWNTLALYPGSLIYLLLPLPWGLGVFCLAHWMLGGLGMHALAHRWTGSSFAAGVAGVAFVFGGTSLTSHIYPNYLVTFGWMPWVVLLVQRAGAEGGRNVVLAALAGAMQMMSGAPELILMTWGLCAALAGTTDDGSRVNKRQVAGRFLATVALVAGLCAVILMPFFQLLSVSQRARGFGGGEFGAGFWSLPAWGWANFIVPLFHCFKTPQGIYVQAGQSFLPSYYAGLGVLALAALAVWRMRDRRVWVLAAATALAVLMAMGTNGFLYPVIAMLAPVEFMRFPVKFILLTAFTLPLMAAFACGEGPGSKFKVQRAGTFAVLAAAVVGVVLLWAKHSALPTDDVQSTAVNAVVRVVLFALVLAVARLVAGQSREPMKLALQLGVLALFWLDLVTHSPRQNPTIPADVFGPGLAQAYHKLDPAPRVGEGRAMLSPRAELDLHTRMLPDFKNDFLAQRVALWGNLNHLDHLPKVNGATTLVSRESAEVNRLLYGSTNEFPRLMDFLGVSHVTAPGEVMKFVPRASPRLWVSIGQRPVFADAEATSRALGSKQFQPDVEVLLPAEAAAVVKATDTSRAKILDARFTQRRVEVTVETAGAAMLVVAQTWYPGWTATVDGQATRVWRANHAFQAIELPAGAKRVVLEYREPRLAAGAALSGLALLVCAWIWRGTKRGLPQAA
;
A
#
# COMPACT_ATOMS: atom_id res chain seq x y z
N MET A 1 50.75 21.03 5.73
CA MET A 1 49.55 21.05 4.86
C MET A 1 49.78 20.08 3.71
N ALA A 2 49.48 18.80 3.93
CA ALA A 2 49.54 17.79 2.89
C ALA A 2 48.13 17.65 2.32
N ASN A 3 48.02 17.79 1.00
CA ASN A 3 46.79 17.54 0.24
C ASN A 3 46.41 16.07 0.39
N ASP A 4 45.40 15.77 1.21
CA ASP A 4 44.62 14.54 1.12
C ASP A 4 43.84 14.59 -0.20
N ALA A 5 44.51 14.21 -1.29
CA ALA A 5 43.85 13.92 -2.55
C ALA A 5 42.95 12.70 -2.34
N MET A 6 41.70 12.95 -1.97
CA MET A 6 40.68 11.91 -1.88
C MET A 6 40.56 11.23 -3.24
N ASP A 7 40.82 9.93 -3.27
CA ASP A 7 40.43 9.04 -4.36
C ASP A 7 38.96 9.32 -4.72
N GLY A 8 38.63 9.61 -5.98
CA GLY A 8 37.27 9.86 -6.45
C GLY A 8 36.33 8.70 -6.17
N SER A 9 36.86 7.47 -6.03
CA SER A 9 36.13 6.30 -5.55
C SER A 9 35.78 6.33 -4.06
N ALA A 10 36.38 7.22 -3.26
CA ALA A 10 36.07 7.44 -1.85
C ALA A 10 35.09 8.63 -1.63
N TRP A 11 34.76 9.39 -2.69
CA TRP A 11 33.88 10.56 -2.55
C TRP A 11 32.44 10.18 -2.26
N PHE A 12 31.89 9.13 -2.86
CA PHE A 12 30.51 8.68 -2.64
C PHE A 12 30.34 7.93 -1.31
N ASN A 13 30.99 8.40 -0.25
CA ASN A 13 30.68 7.92 1.09
C ASN A 13 29.19 8.17 1.43
N PRO A 14 28.61 7.46 2.40
CA PRO A 14 27.19 7.53 2.69
C PRO A 14 26.65 8.95 2.92
N ARG A 15 27.44 9.85 3.52
CA ARG A 15 27.01 11.24 3.80
C ARG A 15 26.88 12.07 2.53
N ARG A 16 27.87 12.00 1.64
CA ARG A 16 27.86 12.74 0.37
C ARG A 16 26.85 12.16 -0.61
N PHE A 17 26.70 10.84 -0.62
CA PHE A 17 25.62 10.21 -1.38
C PHE A 17 24.23 10.63 -0.86
N ALA A 18 24.03 10.72 0.45
CA ALA A 18 22.78 11.24 1.02
C ALA A 18 22.47 12.67 0.56
N LEU A 19 23.49 13.55 0.53
CA LEU A 19 23.35 14.92 0.02
C LEU A 19 22.96 14.93 -1.46
N LEU A 20 23.67 14.16 -2.30
CA LEU A 20 23.36 14.02 -3.72
C LEU A 20 21.93 13.53 -3.93
N LEU A 21 21.54 12.47 -3.24
CA LEU A 21 20.18 11.92 -3.33
C LEU A 21 19.13 12.93 -2.89
N GLY A 22 19.43 13.75 -1.87
CA GLY A 22 18.55 14.82 -1.40
C GLY A 22 18.36 15.91 -2.45
N VAL A 23 19.44 16.31 -3.13
CA VAL A 23 19.39 17.25 -4.26
C VAL A 23 18.56 16.68 -5.42
N LEU A 24 18.75 15.41 -5.77
CA LEU A 24 17.98 14.77 -6.84
C LEU A 24 16.49 14.66 -6.48
N LEU A 25 16.15 14.30 -5.25
CA LEU A 25 14.77 14.26 -4.76
C LEU A 25 14.13 15.66 -4.76
N PHE A 26 14.87 16.68 -4.33
CA PHE A 26 14.42 18.08 -4.40
C PHE A 26 14.17 18.52 -5.85
N ALA A 27 15.08 18.18 -6.76
CA ALA A 27 14.93 18.49 -8.18
C ALA A 27 13.72 17.79 -8.82
N THR A 28 13.40 16.57 -8.37
CA THR A 28 12.22 15.83 -8.87
C THR A 28 10.91 16.33 -8.25
N PHE A 29 10.90 16.68 -6.95
CA PHE A 29 9.68 17.04 -6.22
C PHE A 29 9.81 18.35 -5.42
N PRO A 30 10.14 19.48 -6.06
CA PRO A 30 10.41 20.72 -5.33
C PRO A 30 9.19 21.21 -4.56
N GLY A 31 7.98 21.12 -5.14
CA GLY A 31 6.75 21.55 -4.47
C GLY A 31 6.41 20.74 -3.22
N VAL A 32 6.73 19.45 -3.20
CA VAL A 32 6.54 18.60 -2.01
C VAL A 32 7.54 18.95 -0.92
N VAL A 33 8.81 19.15 -1.28
CA VAL A 33 9.83 19.55 -0.29
C VAL A 33 9.52 20.93 0.30
N LEU A 34 9.10 21.89 -0.54
CA LEU A 34 8.76 23.25 -0.14
C LEU A 34 7.37 23.41 0.48
N GLY A 35 6.55 22.35 0.50
CA GLY A 35 5.19 22.39 1.07
C GLY A 35 4.16 23.13 0.24
N THR A 36 4.47 23.51 -1.00
CA THR A 36 3.52 24.16 -1.92
C THR A 36 2.68 23.15 -2.71
N GLY A 37 3.13 21.89 -2.80
CA GLY A 37 2.43 20.82 -3.48
C GLY A 37 2.38 19.53 -2.67
N ALA A 38 1.35 18.73 -2.90
CA ALA A 38 1.15 17.42 -2.29
C ALA A 38 0.95 16.35 -3.39
N PHE A 39 1.45 15.14 -3.14
CA PHE A 39 1.00 13.97 -3.90
C PHE A 39 -0.50 13.79 -3.68
N PHE A 40 -1.18 13.21 -4.67
CA PHE A 40 -2.63 12.95 -4.59
C PHE A 40 -3.07 11.78 -5.48
N TYR A 41 -2.23 11.39 -6.44
CA TYR A 41 -2.65 10.52 -7.52
C TYR A 41 -3.11 9.15 -7.03
N ARG A 42 -4.33 8.75 -7.44
CA ARG A 42 -5.01 7.49 -7.11
C ARG A 42 -5.10 7.23 -5.60
N ASP A 43 -4.75 6.02 -5.17
CA ASP A 43 -4.87 5.56 -3.78
C ASP A 43 -4.15 6.46 -2.78
N TYR A 44 -3.17 7.27 -3.18
CA TYR A 44 -2.59 8.25 -2.28
C TYR A 44 -3.66 9.25 -1.82
N GLY A 45 -4.40 9.86 -2.75
CA GLY A 45 -5.30 10.98 -2.46
C GLY A 45 -6.62 10.55 -1.86
N PHE A 46 -7.29 9.55 -2.42
CA PHE A 46 -8.65 9.17 -1.97
C PHE A 46 -8.67 8.05 -0.92
N LEU A 47 -7.53 7.41 -0.59
CA LEU A 47 -7.45 6.32 0.39
C LEU A 47 -6.38 6.58 1.46
N GLY A 48 -5.12 6.74 1.06
CA GLY A 48 -3.96 6.86 1.94
C GLY A 48 -3.98 8.15 2.78
N TYR A 49 -4.18 9.30 2.15
CA TYR A 49 -4.25 10.58 2.85
C TYR A 49 -5.42 10.63 3.86
N PRO A 50 -6.67 10.23 3.50
CA PRO A 50 -7.77 10.17 4.47
C PRO A 50 -7.52 9.23 5.66
N PHE A 51 -6.89 8.07 5.45
CA PHE A 51 -6.52 7.18 6.55
C PHE A 51 -5.54 7.84 7.51
N VAL A 52 -4.53 8.50 6.98
CA VAL A 52 -3.56 9.23 7.80
C VAL A 52 -4.22 10.41 8.52
N PHE A 53 -5.11 11.14 7.85
CA PHE A 53 -5.89 12.22 8.47
C PHE A 53 -6.67 11.71 9.69
N TYR A 54 -7.44 10.63 9.52
CA TYR A 54 -8.22 10.04 10.60
C TYR A 54 -7.34 9.50 11.75
N ALA A 55 -6.25 8.79 11.42
CA ALA A 55 -5.31 8.29 12.43
C ALA A 55 -4.65 9.44 13.21
N ARG A 56 -4.37 10.56 12.53
CA ARG A 56 -3.80 11.77 13.14
C ARG A 56 -4.78 12.42 14.12
N GLU A 57 -6.05 12.52 13.77
CA GLU A 57 -7.06 13.05 14.70
C GLU A 57 -7.17 12.20 15.96
N CYS A 58 -7.21 10.88 15.80
CA CYS A 58 -7.22 9.96 16.94
C CYS A 58 -5.98 10.18 17.84
N PHE A 59 -4.78 10.27 17.23
CA PHE A 59 -3.54 10.52 17.96
C PHE A 59 -3.58 11.80 18.81
N TRP A 60 -4.03 12.92 18.24
CA TRP A 60 -4.09 14.20 18.98
C TRP A 60 -5.23 14.27 20.00
N ASN A 61 -6.26 13.43 19.86
CA ASN A 61 -7.31 13.26 20.86
C ASN A 61 -6.92 12.25 21.97
N GLY A 62 -5.73 11.64 21.92
CA GLY A 62 -5.31 10.62 22.88
C GLY A 62 -6.03 9.27 22.70
N GLU A 63 -6.54 9.01 21.50
CA GLU A 63 -7.31 7.82 21.15
C GLU A 63 -6.53 6.89 20.22
N LEU A 64 -6.67 5.57 20.44
CA LEU A 64 -6.24 4.59 19.44
C LEU A 64 -7.32 4.50 18.33
N PRO A 65 -6.94 4.52 17.04
CA PRO A 65 -7.89 4.47 15.93
C PRO A 65 -8.43 3.04 15.74
N LEU A 66 -9.27 2.57 16.67
CA LEU A 66 -9.78 1.19 16.69
C LEU A 66 -10.88 0.98 15.64
N TRP A 67 -11.84 1.91 15.56
CA TRP A 67 -13.04 1.77 14.76
C TRP A 67 -13.36 3.07 14.04
N ASN A 68 -13.52 2.99 12.72
CA ASN A 68 -13.79 4.13 11.87
C ASN A 68 -15.28 4.18 11.50
N PRO A 69 -16.05 5.16 12.02
CA PRO A 69 -17.49 5.27 11.76
C PRO A 69 -17.84 5.95 10.42
N TYR A 70 -16.84 6.48 9.70
CA TYR A 70 -17.07 7.33 8.53
C TYR A 70 -17.24 6.56 7.22
N VAL A 71 -16.86 5.27 7.17
CA VAL A 71 -16.90 4.46 5.94
C VAL A 71 -17.53 3.11 6.18
N ASN A 72 -18.18 2.56 5.15
CA ASN A 72 -18.78 1.22 5.15
C ASN A 72 -19.70 0.98 6.36
N CYS A 73 -20.42 2.01 6.80
CA CYS A 73 -21.26 1.99 8.02
C CYS A 73 -20.50 1.58 9.30
N GLY A 74 -19.18 1.75 9.34
CA GLY A 74 -18.30 1.31 10.41
C GLY A 74 -17.29 0.26 9.92
N ALA A 75 -16.01 0.46 10.21
CA ALA A 75 -14.95 -0.48 9.86
C ALA A 75 -13.87 -0.60 10.97
N PRO A 76 -13.32 -1.81 11.23
CA PRO A 76 -12.24 -1.99 12.19
C PRO A 76 -10.93 -1.45 11.61
N PHE A 77 -10.55 -0.23 12.02
CA PHE A 77 -9.47 0.54 11.39
C PHE A 77 -8.09 0.00 11.78
N LEU A 78 -7.82 -0.20 13.07
CA LEU A 78 -6.52 -0.71 13.53
C LEU A 78 -6.20 -2.11 12.99
N ALA A 79 -7.23 -2.94 12.77
CA ALA A 79 -7.08 -4.27 12.20
C ALA A 79 -6.69 -4.24 10.70
N GLN A 80 -6.81 -3.10 10.02
CA GLN A 80 -6.27 -2.94 8.67
C GLN A 80 -4.75 -2.78 8.73
N TRP A 81 -4.04 -3.75 8.16
CA TRP A 81 -2.58 -3.77 8.21
C TRP A 81 -1.93 -2.59 7.46
N ASN A 82 -2.55 -2.09 6.39
CA ASN A 82 -1.96 -1.06 5.53
C ASN A 82 -2.17 0.39 6.01
N THR A 83 -2.71 0.62 7.22
CA THR A 83 -3.03 1.96 7.75
C THR A 83 -1.83 2.69 8.34
N LEU A 84 -0.71 2.00 8.61
CA LEU A 84 0.49 2.56 9.25
C LEU A 84 0.24 3.12 10.67
N ALA A 85 -0.91 2.83 11.30
CA ALA A 85 -1.31 3.44 12.56
C ALA A 85 -0.32 3.21 13.72
N LEU A 86 0.30 2.03 13.77
CA LEU A 86 1.32 1.69 14.78
C LEU A 86 2.75 1.70 14.23
N TYR A 87 2.95 2.07 12.96
CA TYR A 87 4.28 2.16 12.37
C TYR A 87 5.05 3.35 12.97
N PRO A 88 6.22 3.17 13.62
CA PRO A 88 6.89 4.27 14.32
C PRO A 88 7.26 5.48 13.43
N GLY A 89 7.52 5.25 12.14
CA GLY A 89 7.80 6.35 11.20
C GLY A 89 6.58 7.25 10.93
N SER A 90 5.37 6.86 11.33
CA SER A 90 4.16 7.68 11.22
C SER A 90 4.29 9.02 11.96
N LEU A 91 5.13 9.08 13.00
CA LEU A 91 5.40 10.29 13.77
C LEU A 91 5.79 11.50 12.90
N ILE A 92 6.39 11.27 11.73
CA ILE A 92 6.72 12.34 10.76
C ILE A 92 5.44 13.10 10.35
N TYR A 93 4.39 12.39 9.92
CA TYR A 93 3.15 13.05 9.49
C TYR A 93 2.17 13.34 10.63
N LEU A 94 2.32 12.67 11.78
CA LEU A 94 1.49 12.96 12.96
C LEU A 94 1.86 14.30 13.58
N LEU A 95 3.14 14.66 13.57
CA LEU A 95 3.67 15.88 14.20
C LEU A 95 3.78 17.06 13.23
N LEU A 96 4.09 16.82 11.95
CA LEU A 96 4.16 17.88 10.94
C LEU A 96 2.75 18.27 10.42
N PRO A 97 2.59 19.46 9.81
CA PRO A 97 1.37 19.83 9.10
C PRO A 97 1.03 18.79 8.02
N LEU A 98 -0.14 18.16 8.11
CA LEU A 98 -0.44 16.97 7.31
C LEU A 98 -0.38 17.18 5.77
N PRO A 99 -0.85 18.30 5.19
CA PRO A 99 -0.74 18.55 3.75
C PRO A 99 0.69 18.45 3.21
N TRP A 100 1.69 18.69 4.08
CA TRP A 100 3.11 18.55 3.77
C TRP A 100 3.71 17.25 4.31
N GLY A 101 3.36 16.87 5.54
CA GLY A 101 3.99 15.81 6.32
C GLY A 101 3.93 14.43 5.67
N LEU A 102 2.83 14.06 4.99
CA LEU A 102 2.74 12.76 4.30
C LEU A 102 3.66 12.69 3.07
N GLY A 103 3.81 13.80 2.34
CA GLY A 103 4.74 13.89 1.22
C GLY A 103 6.20 13.78 1.67
N VAL A 104 6.56 14.52 2.72
CA VAL A 104 7.89 14.43 3.36
C VAL A 104 8.16 13.03 3.89
N PHE A 105 7.16 12.39 4.52
CA PHE A 105 7.24 11.01 4.96
C PHE A 105 7.60 10.06 3.80
N CYS A 106 6.93 10.17 2.65
CA CYS A 106 7.25 9.37 1.47
C CYS A 106 8.69 9.62 0.99
N LEU A 107 9.10 10.89 0.83
CA LEU A 107 10.45 11.22 0.36
C LEU A 107 11.54 10.77 1.35
N ALA A 108 11.27 10.83 2.66
CA ALA A 108 12.19 10.33 3.69
C ALA A 108 12.39 8.82 3.59
N HIS A 109 11.38 8.04 3.20
CA HIS A 109 11.51 6.61 2.98
C HIS A 109 12.25 6.29 1.68
N TRP A 110 12.19 7.15 0.66
CA TRP A 110 13.07 7.02 -0.50
C TRP A 110 14.51 7.37 -0.18
N MET A 111 14.75 8.37 0.64
CA MET A 111 16.08 8.63 1.18
C MET A 111 16.61 7.40 1.94
N LEU A 112 15.79 6.84 2.84
CA LEU A 112 16.12 5.61 3.57
C LEU A 112 16.45 4.45 2.62
N GLY A 113 15.60 4.20 1.62
CA GLY A 113 15.77 3.12 0.67
C GLY A 113 17.00 3.30 -0.23
N GLY A 114 17.23 4.49 -0.76
CA GLY A 114 18.42 4.79 -1.55
C GLY A 114 19.71 4.63 -0.74
N LEU A 115 19.73 5.07 0.52
CA LEU A 115 20.88 4.86 1.42
C LEU A 115 21.09 3.39 1.78
N GLY A 116 20.01 2.64 1.99
CA GLY A 116 20.10 1.19 2.22
C GLY A 116 20.61 0.44 1.00
N MET A 117 20.14 0.82 -0.19
CA MET A 117 20.59 0.25 -1.46
C MET A 117 22.06 0.54 -1.70
N HIS A 118 22.49 1.78 -1.44
CA HIS A 118 23.89 2.18 -1.50
C HIS A 118 24.73 1.35 -0.51
N ALA A 119 24.32 1.24 0.75
CA ALA A 119 25.05 0.46 1.76
C ALA A 119 25.16 -1.03 1.38
N LEU A 120 24.09 -1.61 0.86
CA LEU A 120 24.05 -3.00 0.40
C LEU A 120 24.97 -3.23 -0.80
N ALA A 121 24.82 -2.42 -1.84
CA ALA A 121 25.63 -2.50 -3.06
C ALA A 121 27.11 -2.24 -2.77
N HIS A 122 27.44 -1.28 -1.91
CA HIS A 122 28.81 -1.00 -1.51
C HIS A 122 29.45 -2.21 -0.82
N ARG A 123 28.72 -2.85 0.12
CA ARG A 123 29.20 -4.07 0.78
C ARG A 123 29.48 -5.18 -0.22
N TRP A 124 28.63 -5.36 -1.21
CA TRP A 124 28.76 -6.47 -2.16
C TRP A 124 29.84 -6.26 -3.22
N THR A 125 30.08 -5.01 -3.61
CA THR A 125 30.93 -4.67 -4.77
C THR A 125 32.25 -4.00 -4.40
N GLY A 126 32.38 -3.47 -3.18
CA GLY A 126 33.53 -2.67 -2.71
C GLY A 126 33.56 -1.25 -3.27
N SER A 127 32.73 -0.90 -4.25
CA SER A 127 32.77 0.39 -4.96
C SER A 127 31.70 1.33 -4.46
N SER A 128 32.08 2.55 -4.04
CA SER A 128 31.11 3.57 -3.62
C SER A 128 30.38 4.18 -4.83
N PHE A 129 31.03 4.27 -5.99
CA PHE A 129 30.40 4.74 -7.22
C PHE A 129 29.34 3.76 -7.72
N ALA A 130 29.66 2.46 -7.75
CA ALA A 130 28.68 1.42 -8.11
C ALA A 130 27.47 1.42 -7.16
N ALA A 131 27.71 1.66 -5.87
CA ALA A 131 26.67 1.83 -4.89
C ALA A 131 25.80 3.08 -5.14
N GLY A 132 26.41 4.19 -5.58
CA GLY A 132 25.71 5.38 -6.04
C GLY A 132 24.78 5.11 -7.23
N VAL A 133 25.26 4.36 -8.23
CA VAL A 133 24.45 3.93 -9.38
C VAL A 133 23.25 3.10 -8.93
N ALA A 134 23.47 2.11 -8.05
CA ALA A 134 22.40 1.28 -7.52
C ALA A 134 21.36 2.09 -6.75
N GLY A 135 21.80 3.01 -5.90
CA GLY A 135 20.92 3.86 -5.09
C GLY A 135 20.06 4.81 -5.93
N VAL A 136 20.65 5.48 -6.93
CA VAL A 136 19.90 6.35 -7.87
C VAL A 136 18.92 5.52 -8.71
N ALA A 137 19.37 4.41 -9.28
CA ALA A 137 18.52 3.53 -10.09
C ALA A 137 17.35 2.96 -9.30
N PHE A 138 17.57 2.60 -8.04
CA PHE A 138 16.53 2.09 -7.15
C PHE A 138 15.48 3.14 -6.82
N VAL A 139 15.87 4.38 -6.48
CA VAL A 139 14.90 5.41 -6.06
C VAL A 139 14.09 5.94 -7.24
N PHE A 140 14.75 6.18 -8.38
CA PHE A 140 14.11 6.85 -9.52
C PHE A 140 13.58 5.87 -10.59
N GLY A 141 13.81 4.57 -10.44
CA GLY A 141 13.24 3.54 -11.33
C GLY A 141 11.71 3.67 -11.44
N GLY A 142 11.14 3.35 -12.60
CA GLY A 142 9.72 3.61 -12.89
C GLY A 142 8.76 2.93 -11.90
N THR A 143 9.09 1.73 -11.44
CA THR A 143 8.31 1.03 -10.40
C THR A 143 8.39 1.72 -9.04
N SER A 144 9.56 2.22 -8.66
CA SER A 144 9.76 2.94 -7.39
C SER A 144 9.01 4.27 -7.40
N LEU A 145 9.16 5.06 -8.46
CA LEU A 145 8.39 6.30 -8.64
C LEU A 145 6.89 6.00 -8.58
N THR A 146 6.41 5.02 -9.34
CA THR A 146 5.01 4.57 -9.31
C THR A 146 4.51 4.22 -7.90
N SER A 147 5.36 3.67 -7.03
CA SER A 147 4.97 3.25 -5.67
C SER A 147 4.51 4.40 -4.77
N HIS A 148 4.75 5.68 -5.12
CA HIS A 148 4.18 6.82 -4.39
C HIS A 148 2.64 6.84 -4.37
N ILE A 149 1.99 6.13 -5.29
CA ILE A 149 0.53 5.94 -5.26
C ILE A 149 0.08 5.19 -3.99
N TYR A 150 0.98 4.44 -3.37
CA TYR A 150 0.68 3.55 -2.24
C TYR A 150 1.69 3.79 -1.10
N PRO A 151 1.40 4.69 -0.13
CA PRO A 151 2.34 5.01 0.96
C PRO A 151 2.87 3.78 1.70
N ASN A 152 2.02 2.77 1.95
CA ASN A 152 2.40 1.52 2.60
C ASN A 152 3.41 0.69 1.78
N TYR A 153 3.23 0.56 0.47
CA TYR A 153 4.18 -0.14 -0.41
C TYR A 153 5.49 0.61 -0.51
N LEU A 154 5.45 1.94 -0.65
CA LEU A 154 6.64 2.78 -0.68
C LEU A 154 7.50 2.56 0.57
N VAL A 155 6.88 2.60 1.76
CA VAL A 155 7.58 2.36 3.03
C VAL A 155 8.16 0.95 3.09
N THR A 156 7.37 -0.06 2.72
CA THR A 156 7.82 -1.46 2.68
C THR A 156 9.04 -1.61 1.77
N PHE A 157 9.01 -0.95 0.62
CA PHE A 157 10.05 -1.04 -0.40
C PHE A 157 11.31 -0.27 0.03
N GLY A 158 11.16 0.89 0.67
CA GLY A 158 12.26 1.65 1.25
C GLY A 158 13.02 0.89 2.35
N TRP A 159 12.37 -0.01 3.09
CA TRP A 159 13.04 -0.87 4.08
C TRP A 159 13.74 -2.09 3.47
N MET A 160 13.34 -2.54 2.28
CA MET A 160 13.82 -3.78 1.67
C MET A 160 15.36 -3.88 1.60
N PRO A 161 16.12 -2.84 1.18
CA PRO A 161 17.58 -2.91 1.15
C PRO A 161 18.21 -3.12 2.54
N TRP A 162 17.66 -2.47 3.57
CA TRP A 162 18.14 -2.61 4.95
C TRP A 162 17.83 -3.98 5.52
N VAL A 163 16.66 -4.54 5.24
CA VAL A 163 16.31 -5.90 5.66
C VAL A 163 17.27 -6.91 5.03
N VAL A 164 17.51 -6.84 3.71
CA VAL A 164 18.45 -7.74 3.03
C VAL A 164 19.86 -7.60 3.61
N LEU A 165 20.36 -6.37 3.80
CA LEU A 165 21.68 -6.10 4.37
C LEU A 165 21.84 -6.67 5.79
N LEU A 166 20.86 -6.39 6.66
CA LEU A 166 20.94 -6.74 8.08
C LEU A 166 20.67 -8.22 8.32
N VAL A 167 19.78 -8.86 7.55
CA VAL A 167 19.57 -10.32 7.64
C VAL A 167 20.82 -11.08 7.20
N GLN A 168 21.53 -10.62 6.16
CA GLN A 168 22.82 -11.21 5.81
C GLN A 168 23.86 -11.02 6.93
N ARG A 169 23.93 -9.84 7.58
CA ARG A 169 24.77 -9.63 8.78
C ARG A 169 24.38 -10.56 9.93
N ALA A 170 23.09 -10.69 10.19
CA ALA A 170 22.57 -11.56 11.24
C ALA A 170 22.99 -13.01 10.99
N GLY A 171 22.89 -13.49 9.75
CA GLY A 171 23.33 -14.82 9.35
C GLY A 171 24.82 -15.04 9.59
N ALA A 172 25.68 -14.15 9.08
CA ALA A 172 27.13 -14.27 9.17
C ALA A 172 27.68 -14.02 10.59
N GLU A 173 27.25 -12.97 11.27
CA GLU A 173 27.87 -12.48 12.50
C GLU A 173 27.07 -12.85 13.76
N GLY A 174 25.75 -13.01 13.65
CA GLY A 174 24.87 -13.33 14.79
C GLY A 174 24.77 -12.20 15.82
N GLY A 175 24.43 -12.54 17.06
CA GLY A 175 24.42 -11.61 18.19
C GLY A 175 23.52 -10.39 17.96
N ARG A 176 24.08 -9.18 18.09
CA ARG A 176 23.35 -7.91 17.92
C ARG A 176 22.76 -7.75 16.54
N ASN A 177 23.40 -8.33 15.53
CA ASN A 177 22.91 -8.22 14.16
C ASN A 177 21.57 -8.94 13.97
N VAL A 178 21.29 -10.00 14.76
CA VAL A 178 19.94 -10.63 14.79
C VAL A 178 18.90 -9.63 15.29
N VAL A 179 19.22 -8.85 16.33
CA VAL A 179 18.33 -7.81 16.86
C VAL A 179 18.14 -6.69 15.84
N LEU A 180 19.21 -6.20 15.21
CA LEU A 180 19.11 -5.15 14.18
C LEU A 180 18.29 -5.60 12.98
N ALA A 181 18.49 -6.85 12.53
CA ALA A 181 17.70 -7.44 11.45
C ALA A 181 16.23 -7.62 11.85
N ALA A 182 15.96 -8.02 13.09
CA ALA A 182 14.60 -8.14 13.60
C ALA A 182 13.90 -6.78 13.70
N LEU A 183 14.60 -5.72 14.12
CA LEU A 183 14.04 -4.37 14.18
C LEU A 183 13.76 -3.81 12.79
N ALA A 184 14.70 -3.93 11.84
CA ALA A 184 14.48 -3.51 10.45
C ALA A 184 13.36 -4.32 9.78
N GLY A 185 13.33 -5.63 10.03
CA GLY A 185 12.28 -6.53 9.59
C GLY A 185 10.92 -6.17 10.17
N ALA A 186 10.87 -5.77 11.45
CA ALA A 186 9.64 -5.30 12.10
C ALA A 186 9.17 -3.97 11.48
N MET A 187 10.07 -3.02 11.23
CA MET A 187 9.71 -1.77 10.55
C MET A 187 9.14 -2.01 9.15
N GLN A 188 9.72 -2.95 8.39
CA GLN A 188 9.15 -3.38 7.11
C GLN A 188 7.79 -4.08 7.30
N MET A 189 7.67 -5.00 8.23
CA MET A 189 6.45 -5.78 8.48
C MET A 189 5.28 -4.88 8.92
N MET A 190 5.52 -3.89 9.78
CA MET A 190 4.50 -2.96 10.27
C MET A 190 3.94 -2.02 9.19
N SER A 191 4.59 -1.96 8.03
CA SER A 191 4.15 -1.08 6.94
C SER A 191 2.98 -1.65 6.11
N GLY A 192 2.76 -2.96 6.11
CA GLY A 192 1.51 -3.55 5.59
C GLY A 192 1.42 -3.74 4.08
N ALA A 193 2.49 -4.21 3.43
CA ALA A 193 2.44 -4.76 2.06
C ALA A 193 2.89 -6.24 2.05
N PRO A 194 1.97 -7.20 2.34
CA PRO A 194 2.32 -8.59 2.62
C PRO A 194 3.08 -9.27 1.48
N GLU A 195 2.72 -9.01 0.23
CA GLU A 195 3.36 -9.65 -0.93
C GLU A 195 4.82 -9.22 -1.06
N LEU A 196 5.12 -7.92 -0.85
CA LEU A 196 6.48 -7.39 -0.92
C LEU A 196 7.35 -7.81 0.27
N ILE A 197 6.74 -7.94 1.45
CA ILE A 197 7.39 -8.53 2.62
C ILE A 197 7.79 -9.97 2.28
N LEU A 198 6.86 -10.80 1.78
CA LEU A 198 7.15 -12.18 1.40
C LEU A 198 8.25 -12.28 0.34
N MET A 199 8.23 -11.42 -0.69
CA MET A 199 9.30 -11.34 -1.68
C MET A 199 10.66 -10.97 -1.06
N THR A 200 10.69 -10.03 -0.12
CA THR A 200 11.91 -9.63 0.60
C THR A 200 12.51 -10.80 1.38
N TRP A 201 11.69 -11.48 2.17
CA TRP A 201 12.15 -12.59 3.02
C TRP A 201 12.48 -13.85 2.22
N GLY A 202 11.76 -14.10 1.11
CA GLY A 202 12.11 -15.13 0.14
C GLY A 202 13.47 -14.87 -0.51
N LEU A 203 13.76 -13.61 -0.90
CA LEU A 203 15.07 -13.23 -1.40
C LEU A 203 16.16 -13.38 -0.32
N CYS A 204 15.89 -12.99 0.93
CA CYS A 204 16.83 -13.19 2.04
C CYS A 204 17.17 -14.67 2.24
N ALA A 205 16.18 -15.55 2.17
CA ALA A 205 16.38 -17.00 2.26
C ALA A 205 17.24 -17.53 1.09
N ALA A 206 16.96 -17.08 -0.14
CA ALA A 206 17.75 -17.46 -1.32
C ALA A 206 19.21 -16.98 -1.23
N LEU A 207 19.43 -15.79 -0.66
CA LEU A 207 20.76 -15.20 -0.48
C LEU A 207 21.52 -15.78 0.72
N ALA A 208 20.86 -16.47 1.66
CA ALA A 208 21.52 -17.04 2.85
C ALA A 208 22.63 -18.04 2.50
N GLY A 209 22.56 -18.68 1.34
CA GLY A 209 23.59 -19.60 0.83
C GLY A 209 24.73 -18.95 0.05
N THR A 210 24.73 -17.62 -0.10
CA THR A 210 25.69 -16.87 -0.93
C THR A 210 26.75 -16.10 -0.14
N THR A 211 26.75 -16.22 1.19
CA THR A 211 27.72 -15.56 2.06
C THR A 211 29.09 -16.23 1.93
N ASP A 212 29.89 -15.79 0.96
CA ASP A 212 31.33 -16.11 0.84
C ASP A 212 32.18 -15.08 1.61
N ASP A 213 31.70 -14.64 2.78
CA ASP A 213 32.35 -13.58 3.58
C ASP A 213 33.56 -14.11 4.39
N GLY A 214 34.12 -15.29 4.05
CA GLY A 214 35.21 -15.92 4.81
C GLY A 214 34.83 -16.37 6.23
N SER A 215 33.55 -16.29 6.60
CA SER A 215 33.06 -16.65 7.93
C SER A 215 33.11 -18.17 8.16
N ARG A 216 33.69 -18.64 9.26
CA ARG A 216 33.71 -20.06 9.69
C ARG A 216 32.32 -20.62 10.10
N VAL A 217 31.24 -19.91 9.80
CA VAL A 217 29.89 -20.19 10.27
C VAL A 217 29.22 -21.21 9.34
N ASN A 218 28.73 -22.32 9.90
CA ASN A 218 28.06 -23.36 9.11
C ASN A 218 26.64 -22.90 8.69
N LYS A 219 26.17 -23.35 7.52
CA LYS A 219 24.81 -23.16 6.99
C LYS A 219 23.70 -23.43 8.01
N ARG A 220 23.85 -24.42 8.91
CA ARG A 220 22.87 -24.69 9.98
C ARG A 220 22.73 -23.52 10.96
N GLN A 221 23.85 -22.86 11.31
CA GLN A 221 23.83 -21.69 12.18
C GLN A 221 23.21 -20.48 11.47
N VAL A 222 23.53 -20.27 10.19
CA VAL A 222 22.90 -19.23 9.37
C VAL A 222 21.38 -19.44 9.31
N ALA A 223 20.93 -20.66 9.03
CA ALA A 223 19.50 -21.01 9.01
C ALA A 223 18.83 -20.79 10.38
N GLY A 224 19.47 -21.22 11.47
CA GLY A 224 18.96 -20.99 12.83
C GLY A 224 18.82 -19.50 13.17
N ARG A 225 19.82 -18.67 12.79
CA ARG A 225 19.78 -17.21 12.98
C ARG A 225 18.71 -16.55 12.10
N PHE A 226 18.53 -17.02 10.87
CA PHE A 226 17.45 -16.57 10.00
C PHE A 226 16.07 -16.85 10.60
N LEU A 227 15.82 -18.10 11.04
CA LEU A 227 14.56 -18.48 11.69
C LEU A 227 14.33 -17.70 13.00
N ALA A 228 15.38 -17.50 13.81
CA ALA A 228 15.29 -16.66 15.00
C ALA A 228 14.91 -15.21 14.66
N THR A 229 15.47 -14.66 13.57
CA THR A 229 15.13 -13.31 13.11
C THR A 229 13.66 -13.24 12.68
N VAL A 230 13.18 -14.21 11.89
CA VAL A 230 11.77 -14.30 11.48
C VAL A 230 10.84 -14.40 12.68
N ALA A 231 11.16 -15.25 13.67
CA ALA A 231 10.38 -15.41 14.88
C ALA A 231 10.32 -14.11 15.70
N LEU A 232 11.44 -13.38 15.81
CA LEU A 232 11.47 -12.08 16.48
C LEU A 232 10.64 -11.04 15.73
N VAL A 233 10.70 -10.97 14.40
CA VAL A 233 9.87 -10.05 13.61
C VAL A 233 8.39 -10.35 13.82
N ALA A 234 7.98 -11.62 13.75
CA ALA A 234 6.60 -12.02 13.99
C ALA A 234 6.13 -11.66 15.41
N GLY A 235 6.99 -11.88 16.42
CA GLY A 235 6.72 -11.49 17.80
C GLY A 235 6.59 -9.99 17.96
N LEU A 236 7.56 -9.20 17.48
CA LEU A 236 7.54 -7.73 17.55
C LEU A 236 6.30 -7.13 16.89
N CYS A 237 5.83 -7.71 15.78
CA CYS A 237 4.67 -7.23 15.04
C CYS A 237 3.34 -7.86 15.47
N ALA A 238 3.32 -8.72 16.49
CA ALA A 238 2.11 -9.42 16.93
C ALA A 238 0.96 -8.47 17.28
N VAL A 239 1.25 -7.28 17.82
CA VAL A 239 0.26 -6.22 18.13
C VAL A 239 -0.57 -5.77 16.92
N ILE A 240 -0.03 -5.83 15.70
CA ILE A 240 -0.77 -5.52 14.45
C ILE A 240 -1.26 -6.79 13.76
N LEU A 241 -0.41 -7.83 13.70
CA LEU A 241 -0.71 -9.05 12.96
C LEU A 241 -1.90 -9.81 13.54
N MET A 242 -2.07 -9.82 14.87
CA MET A 242 -3.15 -10.56 15.52
C MET A 242 -4.54 -9.97 15.20
N PRO A 243 -4.80 -8.65 15.37
CA PRO A 243 -6.01 -8.00 14.86
C PRO A 243 -6.23 -8.21 13.36
N PHE A 244 -5.16 -8.08 12.55
CA PHE A 244 -5.25 -8.30 11.11
C PHE A 244 -5.71 -9.71 10.73
N PHE A 245 -5.13 -10.76 11.34
CA PHE A 245 -5.54 -12.14 11.06
C PHE A 245 -6.97 -12.43 11.50
N GLN A 246 -7.47 -11.78 12.56
CA GLN A 246 -8.88 -11.86 12.92
C GLN A 246 -9.77 -11.25 11.83
N LEU A 247 -9.45 -10.04 11.39
CA LEU A 247 -10.19 -9.39 10.30
C LEU A 247 -10.15 -10.23 9.03
N LEU A 248 -8.96 -10.73 8.65
CA LEU A 248 -8.79 -11.56 7.46
C LEU A 248 -9.70 -12.80 7.48
N SER A 249 -9.82 -13.46 8.64
CA SER A 249 -10.63 -14.67 8.80
C SER A 249 -12.14 -14.48 8.56
N VAL A 250 -12.66 -13.27 8.82
CA VAL A 250 -14.07 -12.91 8.62
C VAL A 250 -14.29 -12.00 7.40
N SER A 251 -13.22 -11.67 6.68
CA SER A 251 -13.27 -10.73 5.57
C SER A 251 -13.85 -11.33 4.29
N GLN A 252 -14.12 -10.46 3.32
CA GLN A 252 -14.46 -10.83 1.95
C GLN A 252 -13.35 -11.64 1.26
N ARG A 253 -12.12 -11.67 1.80
CA ARG A 253 -10.96 -12.38 1.23
C ARG A 253 -10.66 -13.72 1.90
N ALA A 254 -11.44 -14.15 2.90
CA ALA A 254 -11.20 -15.39 3.64
C ALA A 254 -11.17 -16.65 2.75
N ARG A 255 -11.81 -16.63 1.57
CA ARG A 255 -11.84 -17.73 0.59
C ARG A 255 -10.88 -17.53 -0.60
N GLY A 256 -9.98 -16.55 -0.57
CA GLY A 256 -9.08 -16.20 -1.67
C GLY A 256 -9.72 -15.35 -2.78
N PHE A 257 -8.94 -14.97 -3.80
CA PHE A 257 -9.41 -14.14 -4.93
C PHE A 257 -9.92 -14.95 -6.15
N GLY A 258 -9.86 -16.28 -6.12
CA GLY A 258 -10.10 -17.15 -7.29
C GLY A 258 -11.47 -17.04 -7.98
N GLY A 259 -12.51 -16.48 -7.35
CA GLY A 259 -13.89 -16.50 -7.89
C GLY A 259 -14.60 -15.14 -8.06
N GLY A 260 -13.90 -13.99 -7.96
CA GLY A 260 -14.52 -12.65 -8.00
C GLY A 260 -14.26 -11.85 -9.28
N GLU A 261 -14.96 -10.72 -9.42
CA GLU A 261 -14.85 -9.74 -10.53
C GLU A 261 -13.41 -9.20 -10.75
N PHE A 262 -12.58 -9.24 -9.70
CA PHE A 262 -11.14 -8.96 -9.74
C PHE A 262 -10.32 -10.24 -9.49
N GLY A 263 -10.59 -11.28 -10.28
CA GLY A 263 -10.01 -12.62 -10.12
C GLY A 263 -8.49 -12.69 -10.25
N ALA A 264 -7.94 -13.92 -10.17
CA ALA A 264 -6.50 -14.18 -10.06
C ALA A 264 -5.63 -13.57 -11.20
N GLY A 265 -6.21 -13.30 -12.37
CA GLY A 265 -5.54 -12.69 -13.52
C GLY A 265 -5.63 -11.17 -13.62
N PHE A 266 -6.41 -10.50 -12.76
CA PHE A 266 -6.67 -9.07 -12.91
C PHE A 266 -5.40 -8.23 -12.71
N TRP A 267 -5.15 -7.29 -13.62
CA TRP A 267 -3.90 -6.51 -13.71
C TRP A 267 -2.64 -7.37 -13.68
N SER A 268 -2.66 -8.51 -14.37
CA SER A 268 -1.43 -9.24 -14.69
C SER A 268 -0.57 -8.44 -15.65
N LEU A 269 0.74 -8.67 -15.62
CA LEU A 269 1.64 -8.18 -16.66
C LEU A 269 1.21 -8.81 -18.01
N PRO A 270 0.93 -8.02 -19.05
CA PRO A 270 0.64 -8.57 -20.37
C PRO A 270 1.84 -9.37 -20.90
N ALA A 271 1.61 -10.33 -21.80
CA ALA A 271 2.70 -11.14 -22.36
C ALA A 271 3.76 -10.28 -23.09
N TRP A 272 3.34 -9.15 -23.65
CA TRP A 272 4.21 -8.16 -24.28
C TRP A 272 4.81 -7.14 -23.30
N GLY A 273 4.41 -7.18 -22.02
CA GLY A 273 4.77 -6.19 -21.01
C GLY A 273 6.28 -6.03 -20.84
N TRP A 274 7.08 -7.07 -21.09
CA TRP A 274 8.53 -6.99 -21.00
C TRP A 274 9.15 -5.89 -21.88
N ALA A 275 8.50 -5.50 -22.99
CA ALA A 275 8.95 -4.40 -23.85
C ALA A 275 9.06 -3.07 -23.09
N ASN A 276 8.19 -2.83 -22.11
CA ASN A 276 8.18 -1.61 -21.30
C ASN A 276 9.38 -1.50 -20.34
N PHE A 277 10.15 -2.57 -20.12
CA PHE A 277 11.45 -2.46 -19.45
C PHE A 277 12.47 -1.70 -20.32
N ILE A 278 12.38 -1.84 -21.64
CA ILE A 278 13.36 -1.34 -22.62
C ILE A 278 12.88 -0.03 -23.24
N VAL A 279 11.65 -0.03 -23.77
CA VAL A 279 11.00 1.11 -24.42
C VAL A 279 9.73 1.42 -23.63
N PRO A 280 9.74 2.47 -22.78
CA PRO A 280 8.55 2.84 -22.02
C PRO A 280 7.46 3.37 -22.96
N LEU A 281 6.22 3.34 -22.49
CA LEU A 281 4.99 3.72 -23.21
C LEU A 281 4.54 2.74 -24.30
N PHE A 282 5.16 1.56 -24.41
CA PHE A 282 4.75 0.52 -25.34
C PHE A 282 3.34 -0.01 -24.99
N HIS A 283 2.43 -0.04 -25.98
CA HIS A 283 1.00 -0.33 -25.79
C HIS A 283 0.32 0.53 -24.71
N CYS A 284 0.77 1.78 -24.55
CA CYS A 284 0.09 2.76 -23.71
C CYS A 284 -0.85 3.63 -24.55
N PHE A 285 -2.01 3.94 -23.96
CA PHE A 285 -3.01 4.80 -24.58
C PHE A 285 -3.07 6.16 -23.88
N LYS A 286 -3.56 7.15 -24.64
CA LYS A 286 -3.72 8.52 -24.16
C LYS A 286 -5.01 8.68 -23.36
N THR A 287 -4.85 9.11 -22.12
CA THR A 287 -5.94 9.57 -21.25
C THR A 287 -6.03 11.11 -21.29
N PRO A 288 -7.11 11.73 -20.80
CA PRO A 288 -7.18 13.18 -20.61
C PRO A 288 -6.00 13.76 -19.79
N GLN A 289 -5.41 12.96 -18.90
CA GLN A 289 -4.32 13.36 -18.01
C GLN A 289 -2.91 12.97 -18.50
N GLY A 290 -2.80 12.25 -19.63
CA GLY A 290 -1.52 11.86 -20.23
C GLY A 290 -1.45 10.40 -20.70
N ILE A 291 -0.25 9.97 -21.10
CA ILE A 291 0.02 8.64 -21.69
C ILE A 291 0.91 7.85 -20.73
N TYR A 292 0.31 6.93 -19.98
CA TYR A 292 1.03 6.10 -19.00
C TYR A 292 0.20 4.87 -18.56
N VAL A 293 -0.93 4.58 -19.21
CA VAL A 293 -1.80 3.45 -18.85
C VAL A 293 -1.72 2.40 -19.95
N GLN A 294 -1.54 1.15 -19.54
CA GLN A 294 -1.44 -0.01 -20.43
C GLN A 294 -2.80 -0.69 -20.57
N ALA A 295 -3.06 -1.28 -21.74
CA ALA A 295 -4.23 -2.13 -21.92
C ALA A 295 -4.15 -3.35 -20.98
N GLY A 296 -5.21 -3.58 -20.19
CA GLY A 296 -5.30 -4.73 -19.27
C GLY A 296 -4.46 -4.64 -17.99
N GLN A 297 -3.63 -3.61 -17.84
CA GLN A 297 -2.83 -3.38 -16.64
C GLN A 297 -2.85 -1.89 -16.29
N SER A 298 -3.40 -1.57 -15.11
CA SER A 298 -3.43 -0.19 -14.63
C SER A 298 -2.89 -0.07 -13.20
N PHE A 299 -2.31 -1.12 -12.63
CA PHE A 299 -1.75 -1.07 -11.27
C PHE A 299 -0.42 -0.30 -11.24
N LEU A 300 0.44 -0.52 -12.25
CA LEU A 300 1.75 0.13 -12.36
C LEU A 300 1.81 0.91 -13.67
N PRO A 301 1.57 2.25 -13.64
CA PRO A 301 1.78 3.13 -14.79
C PRO A 301 3.09 2.89 -15.55
N SER A 302 4.18 2.58 -14.84
CA SER A 302 5.41 2.12 -15.48
C SER A 302 6.20 1.19 -14.58
N TYR A 303 7.00 0.38 -15.25
CA TYR A 303 8.03 -0.45 -14.66
C TYR A 303 9.32 -0.39 -15.49
N TYR A 304 9.56 0.76 -16.14
CA TYR A 304 10.82 1.05 -16.81
C TYR A 304 11.99 0.97 -15.84
N ALA A 305 12.99 0.15 -16.19
CA ALA A 305 14.14 -0.09 -15.35
C ALA A 305 15.33 0.85 -15.64
N GLY A 306 15.32 1.55 -16.78
CA GLY A 306 16.48 2.27 -17.29
C GLY A 306 17.29 1.40 -18.25
N LEU A 307 17.49 1.85 -19.49
CA LEU A 307 18.21 1.08 -20.51
C LEU A 307 19.67 0.83 -20.09
N GLY A 308 20.28 1.82 -19.43
CA GLY A 308 21.61 1.69 -18.83
C GLY A 308 21.68 0.66 -17.71
N VAL A 309 20.65 0.62 -16.84
CA VAL A 309 20.59 -0.32 -15.71
C VAL A 309 20.43 -1.74 -16.23
N LEU A 310 19.56 -1.95 -17.24
CA LEU A 310 19.37 -3.25 -17.88
C LEU A 310 20.64 -3.74 -18.58
N ALA A 311 21.32 -2.86 -19.32
CA ALA A 311 22.57 -3.21 -20.00
C ALA A 311 23.66 -3.64 -18.99
N LEU A 312 23.79 -2.92 -17.88
CA LEU A 312 24.73 -3.25 -16.80
C LEU A 312 24.32 -4.53 -16.07
N ALA A 313 23.04 -4.74 -15.79
CA ALA A 313 22.55 -5.97 -15.17
C ALA A 313 22.80 -7.20 -16.05
N ALA A 314 22.51 -7.12 -17.36
CA ALA A 314 22.79 -8.18 -18.32
C ALA A 314 24.29 -8.47 -18.44
N LEU A 315 25.12 -7.42 -18.44
CA LEU A 315 26.57 -7.55 -18.41
C LEU A 315 27.06 -8.27 -17.15
N ALA A 316 26.47 -7.96 -15.98
CA ALA A 316 26.81 -8.63 -14.74
C ALA A 316 26.50 -10.13 -14.82
N VAL A 317 25.31 -10.51 -15.30
CA VAL A 317 24.95 -11.94 -15.49
C VAL A 317 25.91 -12.65 -16.45
N TRP A 318 26.32 -11.96 -17.53
CA TRP A 318 27.22 -12.57 -18.52
C TRP A 318 28.66 -12.73 -18.01
N ARG A 319 29.18 -11.77 -17.24
CA ARG A 319 30.61 -11.71 -16.87
C ARG A 319 30.91 -12.16 -15.46
N MET A 320 30.01 -11.92 -14.53
CA MET A 320 30.29 -12.10 -13.10
C MET A 320 29.98 -13.54 -12.69
N ARG A 321 30.96 -14.17 -12.05
CA ARG A 321 30.81 -15.53 -11.51
C ARG A 321 30.34 -15.54 -10.05
N ASP A 322 29.87 -14.39 -9.56
CA ASP A 322 29.37 -14.23 -8.21
C ASP A 322 27.99 -14.90 -8.05
N ARG A 323 27.84 -15.79 -7.07
CA ARG A 323 26.57 -16.50 -6.81
C ARG A 323 25.41 -15.55 -6.54
N ARG A 324 25.67 -14.39 -5.95
CA ARG A 324 24.65 -13.36 -5.67
C ARG A 324 24.04 -12.86 -6.97
N VAL A 325 24.84 -12.63 -8.02
CA VAL A 325 24.34 -12.20 -9.33
C VAL A 325 23.39 -13.23 -9.92
N TRP A 326 23.71 -14.52 -9.83
CA TRP A 326 22.83 -15.60 -10.31
C TRP A 326 21.55 -15.73 -9.50
N VAL A 327 21.59 -15.57 -8.18
CA VAL A 327 20.40 -15.53 -7.34
C VAL A 327 19.50 -14.33 -7.70
N LEU A 328 20.09 -13.15 -7.88
CA LEU A 328 19.35 -11.96 -8.31
C LEU A 328 18.73 -12.13 -9.69
N ALA A 329 19.45 -12.74 -10.64
CA ALA A 329 18.95 -13.03 -11.99
C ALA A 329 17.80 -14.04 -11.96
N ALA A 330 17.93 -15.12 -11.20
CA ALA A 330 16.87 -16.11 -11.02
C ALA A 330 15.64 -15.50 -10.33
N ALA A 331 15.84 -14.68 -9.30
CA ALA A 331 14.75 -13.95 -8.64
C ALA A 331 14.04 -12.98 -9.60
N THR A 332 14.80 -12.30 -10.47
CA THR A 332 14.26 -11.39 -11.50
C THR A 332 13.43 -12.15 -12.52
N ALA A 333 13.93 -13.26 -13.04
CA ALA A 333 13.22 -14.10 -13.99
C ALA A 333 11.94 -14.67 -13.37
N LEU A 334 12.02 -15.21 -12.16
CA LEU A 334 10.86 -15.72 -11.42
C LEU A 334 9.83 -14.62 -11.18
N ALA A 335 10.25 -13.43 -10.77
CA ALA A 335 9.38 -12.29 -10.53
C ALA A 335 8.61 -11.86 -11.80
N VAL A 336 9.30 -11.75 -12.94
CA VAL A 336 8.66 -11.41 -14.23
C VAL A 336 7.69 -12.51 -14.66
N LEU A 337 8.06 -13.79 -14.54
CA LEU A 337 7.17 -14.91 -14.89
C LEU A 337 5.93 -14.97 -14.00
N MET A 338 6.08 -14.72 -12.70
CA MET A 338 4.95 -14.64 -11.77
C MET A 338 4.09 -13.40 -12.03
N ALA A 339 4.69 -12.27 -12.42
CA ALA A 339 3.97 -11.06 -12.76
C ALA A 339 3.03 -11.21 -13.94
N MET A 340 3.34 -12.11 -14.88
CA MET A 340 2.46 -12.43 -16.01
C MET A 340 1.13 -13.04 -15.59
N GLY A 341 0.99 -13.52 -14.34
CA GLY A 341 -0.26 -14.05 -13.83
C GLY A 341 -0.85 -15.12 -14.76
N THR A 342 -2.13 -15.00 -15.09
CA THR A 342 -2.82 -15.92 -16.02
C THR A 342 -2.38 -15.77 -17.49
N ASN A 343 -1.62 -14.72 -17.84
CA ASN A 343 -1.03 -14.57 -19.17
C ASN A 343 0.24 -15.42 -19.34
N GLY A 344 0.78 -15.98 -18.25
CA GLY A 344 1.94 -16.87 -18.25
C GLY A 344 1.58 -18.27 -17.77
N PHE A 345 2.52 -19.22 -17.89
CA PHE A 345 2.31 -20.61 -17.47
C PHE A 345 2.60 -20.86 -15.99
N LEU A 346 3.53 -20.10 -15.39
CA LEU A 346 4.08 -20.41 -14.07
C LEU A 346 3.11 -20.11 -12.92
N TYR A 347 2.44 -18.96 -12.96
CA TYR A 347 1.53 -18.53 -11.91
C TYR A 347 0.32 -19.49 -11.76
N PRO A 348 -0.37 -19.91 -12.85
CA PRO A 348 -1.46 -20.90 -12.74
C PRO A 348 -1.01 -22.23 -12.13
N VAL A 349 0.19 -22.72 -12.50
CA VAL A 349 0.73 -23.98 -11.94
C VAL A 349 0.97 -23.84 -10.43
N ILE A 350 1.58 -22.74 -9.99
CA ILE A 350 1.82 -22.50 -8.56
C ILE A 350 0.51 -22.29 -7.80
N ALA A 351 -0.49 -21.64 -8.40
CA ALA A 351 -1.82 -21.47 -7.81
C ALA A 351 -2.54 -22.80 -7.53
N MET A 352 -2.25 -23.87 -8.29
CA MET A 352 -2.75 -25.21 -7.99
C MET A 352 -2.08 -25.86 -6.78
N LEU A 353 -0.82 -25.52 -6.50
CA LEU A 353 0.01 -26.16 -5.47
C LEU A 353 0.02 -25.39 -4.13
N ALA A 354 -0.20 -24.08 -4.19
CA ALA A 354 -0.13 -23.19 -3.03
C ALA A 354 -1.14 -22.04 -3.16
N PRO A 355 -1.65 -21.50 -2.05
CA PRO A 355 -2.64 -20.42 -2.05
C PRO A 355 -2.01 -19.05 -2.38
N VAL A 356 -1.27 -18.95 -3.49
CA VAL A 356 -0.72 -17.68 -3.99
C VAL A 356 -1.82 -16.72 -4.43
N GLU A 357 -3.04 -17.22 -4.64
CA GLU A 357 -4.24 -16.43 -4.90
C GLU A 357 -4.60 -15.46 -3.77
N PHE A 358 -3.99 -15.55 -2.59
CA PHE A 358 -4.09 -14.49 -1.58
C PHE A 358 -3.45 -13.17 -2.06
N MET A 359 -2.50 -13.22 -3.00
CA MET A 359 -1.82 -12.05 -3.57
C MET A 359 -2.64 -11.45 -4.71
N ARG A 360 -3.31 -10.32 -4.44
CA ARG A 360 -4.08 -9.57 -5.44
C ARG A 360 -3.14 -8.86 -6.42
N PHE A 361 -3.41 -8.96 -7.72
CA PHE A 361 -2.67 -8.33 -8.82
C PHE A 361 -1.25 -8.91 -9.03
N PRO A 362 -1.10 -9.89 -9.92
CA PRO A 362 0.19 -10.55 -10.16
C PRO A 362 1.32 -9.58 -10.51
N VAL A 363 1.04 -8.49 -11.23
CA VAL A 363 2.07 -7.50 -11.62
C VAL A 363 2.90 -6.92 -10.47
N LYS A 364 2.43 -7.01 -9.21
CA LYS A 364 3.22 -6.62 -8.03
C LYS A 364 4.55 -7.36 -7.91
N PHE A 365 4.70 -8.57 -8.48
CA PHE A 365 5.97 -9.27 -8.47
C PHE A 365 7.11 -8.47 -9.13
N ILE A 366 6.79 -7.52 -10.02
CA ILE A 366 7.76 -6.60 -10.65
C ILE A 366 8.50 -5.73 -9.63
N LEU A 367 7.96 -5.52 -8.42
CA LEU A 367 8.67 -4.85 -7.33
C LEU A 367 9.99 -5.56 -6.97
N LEU A 368 10.02 -6.90 -7.04
CA LEU A 368 11.27 -7.65 -6.84
C LEU A 368 12.27 -7.38 -7.97
N THR A 369 11.80 -7.33 -9.22
CA THR A 369 12.64 -6.96 -10.39
C THR A 369 13.24 -5.56 -10.25
N ALA A 370 12.45 -4.59 -9.76
CA ALA A 370 12.91 -3.23 -9.52
C ALA A 370 13.98 -3.13 -8.41
N PHE A 371 14.01 -4.10 -7.49
CA PHE A 371 15.05 -4.21 -6.46
C PHE A 371 16.33 -4.89 -6.96
N THR A 372 16.20 -5.97 -7.73
CA THR A 372 17.34 -6.82 -8.13
C THR A 372 18.16 -6.22 -9.27
N LEU A 373 17.52 -5.52 -10.22
CA LEU A 373 18.21 -4.92 -11.38
C LEU A 373 19.28 -3.89 -10.98
N PRO A 374 19.02 -2.90 -10.10
CA PRO A 374 20.04 -1.97 -9.62
C PRO A 374 21.24 -2.65 -8.95
N LEU A 375 21.00 -3.72 -8.18
CA LEU A 375 22.06 -4.49 -7.52
C LEU A 375 22.94 -5.23 -8.53
N MET A 376 22.35 -5.87 -9.54
CA MET A 376 23.11 -6.50 -10.62
C MET A 376 23.90 -5.45 -11.42
N ALA A 377 23.31 -4.29 -11.71
CA ALA A 377 24.02 -3.19 -12.36
C ALA A 377 25.24 -2.72 -11.56
N ALA A 378 25.15 -2.69 -10.22
CA ALA A 378 26.27 -2.37 -9.35
C ALA A 378 27.45 -3.34 -9.52
N PHE A 379 27.19 -4.65 -9.63
CA PHE A 379 28.25 -5.65 -9.85
C PHE A 379 29.04 -5.41 -11.14
N ALA A 380 28.37 -4.94 -12.21
CA ALA A 380 29.04 -4.58 -13.45
C ALA A 380 29.93 -3.32 -13.34
N CYS A 381 29.68 -2.47 -12.34
CA CYS A 381 30.44 -1.25 -12.05
C CYS A 381 31.45 -1.40 -10.90
N GLY A 382 31.51 -2.56 -10.23
CA GLY A 382 32.37 -2.80 -9.06
C GLY A 382 33.86 -2.96 -9.39
N GLU A 383 34.68 -3.39 -8.41
CA GLU A 383 36.15 -3.50 -8.56
C GLU A 383 36.70 -4.94 -8.59
N GLY A 384 35.86 -5.97 -8.76
CA GLY A 384 36.26 -7.38 -8.74
C GLY A 384 36.92 -7.95 -10.02
N PRO A 385 37.49 -9.18 -10.00
CA PRO A 385 37.95 -9.87 -11.20
C PRO A 385 36.79 -10.09 -12.18
N GLY A 386 36.86 -9.50 -13.38
CA GLY A 386 35.76 -9.51 -14.36
C GLY A 386 34.92 -8.22 -14.42
N SER A 387 35.06 -7.34 -13.42
CA SER A 387 34.37 -6.03 -13.33
C SER A 387 34.87 -4.97 -14.30
N LYS A 388 36.03 -5.19 -14.93
CA LYS A 388 36.57 -4.30 -15.95
C LYS A 388 35.72 -4.42 -17.21
N PHE A 389 34.59 -3.71 -17.25
CA PHE A 389 33.94 -3.35 -18.49
C PHE A 389 35.00 -2.62 -19.34
N LYS A 390 35.54 -3.33 -20.33
CA LYS A 390 36.43 -2.71 -21.31
C LYS A 390 35.56 -1.77 -22.14
N VAL A 391 35.57 -0.50 -21.73
CA VAL A 391 34.95 0.67 -22.37
C VAL A 391 35.08 0.67 -23.91
N GLN A 392 36.13 0.05 -24.45
CA GLN A 392 36.33 -0.21 -25.88
C GLN A 392 35.11 -0.92 -26.55
N ARG A 393 34.43 -1.83 -25.85
CA ARG A 393 33.22 -2.53 -26.38
C ARG A 393 31.92 -1.76 -26.19
N ALA A 394 31.92 -0.57 -25.56
CA ALA A 394 30.68 0.17 -25.32
C ALA A 394 29.95 0.57 -26.62
N GLY A 395 30.67 0.66 -27.76
CA GLY A 395 30.08 0.94 -29.06
C GLY A 395 29.24 -0.23 -29.55
N THR A 396 29.73 -1.46 -29.34
CA THR A 396 28.96 -2.68 -29.60
C THR A 396 27.70 -2.75 -28.73
N PHE A 397 27.80 -2.41 -27.44
CA PHE A 397 26.63 -2.37 -26.55
C PHE A 397 25.62 -1.30 -26.97
N ALA A 398 26.08 -0.11 -27.37
CA ALA A 398 25.22 0.94 -27.90
C ALA A 398 24.47 0.48 -29.16
N VAL A 399 25.17 -0.15 -30.10
CA VAL A 399 24.59 -0.70 -31.33
C VAL A 399 23.58 -1.81 -31.03
N LEU A 400 23.91 -2.74 -30.13
CA LEU A 400 22.99 -3.81 -29.74
C LEU A 400 21.74 -3.26 -29.05
N ALA A 401 21.88 -2.30 -28.14
CA ALA A 401 20.75 -1.66 -27.48
C ALA A 401 19.87 -0.91 -28.50
N ALA A 402 20.48 -0.16 -29.43
CA ALA A 402 19.75 0.52 -30.50
C ALA A 402 19.04 -0.47 -31.44
N ALA A 403 19.65 -1.61 -31.74
CA ALA A 403 19.03 -2.67 -32.54
C ALA A 403 17.83 -3.29 -31.82
N VAL A 404 17.96 -3.61 -30.52
CA VAL A 404 16.85 -4.13 -29.71
C VAL A 404 15.71 -3.11 -29.63
N VAL A 405 16.01 -1.83 -29.39
CA VAL A 405 15.03 -0.76 -29.42
C VAL A 405 14.36 -0.65 -30.80
N GLY A 406 15.13 -0.74 -31.89
CA GLY A 406 14.62 -0.76 -33.25
C GLY A 406 13.64 -1.91 -33.51
N VAL A 407 13.97 -3.12 -33.04
CA VAL A 407 13.07 -4.28 -33.11
C VAL A 407 11.78 -4.04 -32.32
N VAL A 408 11.88 -3.52 -31.10
CA VAL A 408 10.70 -3.19 -30.28
C VAL A 408 9.84 -2.12 -30.95
N LEU A 409 10.42 -1.13 -31.61
CA LEU A 409 9.67 -0.10 -32.35
C LEU A 409 9.00 -0.65 -33.61
N LEU A 410 9.68 -1.51 -34.36
CA LEU A 410 9.07 -2.22 -35.50
C LEU A 410 7.90 -3.07 -35.03
N TRP A 411 8.05 -3.76 -33.91
CA TRP A 411 6.99 -4.52 -33.29
C TRP A 411 5.83 -3.61 -32.85
N ALA A 412 6.10 -2.51 -32.14
CA ALA A 412 5.10 -1.54 -31.70
C ALA A 412 4.24 -1.04 -32.87
N LYS A 413 4.86 -0.78 -34.02
CA LYS A 413 4.16 -0.34 -35.24
C LYS A 413 3.29 -1.44 -35.85
N HIS A 414 3.72 -2.70 -35.80
CA HIS A 414 3.03 -3.82 -36.45
C HIS A 414 1.95 -4.47 -35.58
N SER A 415 2.07 -4.38 -34.25
CA SER A 415 1.11 -4.93 -33.28
C SER A 415 0.23 -3.86 -32.62
N ALA A 416 0.25 -2.63 -33.12
CA ALA A 416 -0.45 -1.50 -32.51
C ALA A 416 -1.94 -1.80 -32.28
N LEU A 417 -2.40 -1.59 -31.05
CA LEU A 417 -3.81 -1.63 -30.68
C LEU A 417 -4.50 -0.31 -31.08
N PRO A 418 -5.83 -0.29 -31.27
CA PRO A 418 -6.54 0.92 -31.71
C PRO A 418 -6.34 2.15 -30.83
N THR A 419 -6.04 1.96 -29.55
CA THR A 419 -5.86 3.03 -28.56
C THR A 419 -4.40 3.47 -28.37
N ASP A 420 -3.45 2.81 -29.02
CA ASP A 420 -2.02 3.05 -28.79
C ASP A 420 -1.54 4.40 -29.35
N ASP A 421 -0.60 5.02 -28.64
CA ASP A 421 0.17 6.14 -29.16
C ASP A 421 1.59 5.71 -29.55
N VAL A 422 1.72 5.19 -30.78
CA VAL A 422 2.99 4.72 -31.35
C VAL A 422 3.99 5.87 -31.52
N GLN A 423 3.53 7.09 -31.78
CA GLN A 423 4.41 8.25 -31.94
C GLN A 423 5.09 8.60 -30.61
N SER A 424 4.33 8.66 -29.53
CA SER A 424 4.86 8.90 -28.19
C SER A 424 5.84 7.81 -27.76
N THR A 425 5.54 6.55 -28.10
CA THR A 425 6.46 5.41 -27.89
C THR A 425 7.78 5.61 -28.66
N ALA A 426 7.71 5.99 -29.94
CA ALA A 426 8.88 6.21 -30.79
C ALA A 426 9.76 7.37 -30.31
N VAL A 427 9.15 8.51 -29.97
CA VAL A 427 9.87 9.67 -29.40
C VAL A 427 10.59 9.27 -28.12
N ASN A 428 9.89 8.55 -27.23
CA ASN A 428 10.48 8.11 -25.97
C ASN A 428 11.67 7.18 -26.19
N ALA A 429 11.53 6.19 -27.09
CA ALA A 429 12.59 5.27 -27.46
C ALA A 429 13.86 5.98 -27.95
N VAL A 430 13.71 6.99 -28.82
CA VAL A 430 14.84 7.79 -29.32
C VAL A 430 15.53 8.52 -28.17
N VAL A 431 14.77 9.15 -27.27
CA VAL A 431 15.32 9.83 -26.08
C VAL A 431 16.09 8.83 -25.20
N ARG A 432 15.54 7.63 -24.95
CA ARG A 432 16.23 6.59 -24.15
C ARG A 432 17.55 6.16 -24.79
N VAL A 433 17.58 5.96 -26.11
CA VAL A 433 18.81 5.58 -26.84
C VAL A 433 19.85 6.69 -26.78
N VAL A 434 19.45 7.96 -26.95
CA VAL A 434 20.37 9.11 -26.87
C VAL A 434 20.95 9.23 -25.46
N LEU A 435 20.12 9.18 -24.41
CA LEU A 435 20.58 9.24 -23.03
C LEU A 435 21.49 8.06 -22.69
N PHE A 436 21.17 6.85 -23.14
CA PHE A 436 22.04 5.68 -22.96
C PHE A 436 23.38 5.85 -23.68
N ALA A 437 23.40 6.37 -24.91
CA ALA A 437 24.63 6.66 -25.65
C ALA A 437 25.50 7.70 -24.92
N LEU A 438 24.88 8.74 -24.34
CA LEU A 438 25.56 9.73 -23.51
C LEU A 438 26.13 9.11 -22.22
N VAL A 439 25.38 8.26 -21.53
CA VAL A 439 25.88 7.52 -20.35
C VAL A 439 27.12 6.72 -20.73
N LEU A 440 27.07 5.98 -21.84
CA LEU A 440 28.23 5.21 -22.30
C LEU A 440 29.41 6.12 -22.67
N ALA A 441 29.17 7.23 -23.35
CA ALA A 441 30.20 8.20 -23.73
C ALA A 441 30.89 8.79 -22.49
N VAL A 442 30.13 9.29 -21.51
CA VAL A 442 30.68 9.85 -20.27
C VAL A 442 31.38 8.76 -19.44
N ALA A 443 30.81 7.55 -19.36
CA ALA A 443 31.48 6.42 -18.69
C ALA A 443 32.81 6.06 -19.37
N ARG A 444 32.93 6.22 -20.69
CA ARG A 444 34.22 6.07 -21.38
C ARG A 444 35.24 7.10 -20.90
N LEU A 445 34.81 8.35 -20.80
CA LEU A 445 35.66 9.45 -20.34
C LEU A 445 36.12 9.22 -18.90
N VAL A 446 35.24 8.74 -18.01
CA VAL A 446 35.60 8.36 -16.63
C VAL A 446 36.76 7.35 -16.62
N ALA A 447 36.68 6.31 -17.45
CA ALA A 447 37.70 5.24 -17.46
C ALA A 447 39.06 5.70 -18.00
N GLY A 448 39.09 6.73 -18.86
CA GLY A 448 40.31 7.31 -19.39
C GLY A 448 40.90 8.43 -18.52
N GLN A 449 40.21 8.86 -17.47
CA GLN A 449 40.56 10.07 -16.74
C GLN A 449 41.39 9.79 -15.47
N SER A 450 42.55 10.44 -15.41
CA SER A 450 43.47 10.35 -14.26
C SER A 450 43.36 11.51 -13.26
N ARG A 451 42.82 12.67 -13.67
CA ARG A 451 42.63 13.81 -12.75
C ARG A 451 41.38 13.63 -11.91
N GLU A 452 41.56 13.43 -10.61
CA GLU A 452 40.47 13.13 -9.67
C GLU A 452 39.29 14.13 -9.68
N PRO A 453 39.48 15.47 -9.70
CA PRO A 453 38.34 16.39 -9.76
C PRO A 453 37.47 16.22 -11.01
N MET A 454 38.11 15.96 -12.17
CA MET A 454 37.40 15.74 -13.42
C MET A 454 36.74 14.36 -13.46
N LYS A 455 37.41 13.33 -12.92
CA LYS A 455 36.84 11.99 -12.79
C LYS A 455 35.58 12.00 -11.93
N LEU A 456 35.62 12.71 -10.80
CA LEU A 456 34.45 12.93 -9.94
C LEU A 456 33.33 13.68 -10.66
N ALA A 457 33.65 14.78 -11.36
CA ALA A 457 32.66 15.54 -12.13
C ALA A 457 31.97 14.67 -13.20
N LEU A 458 32.74 13.83 -13.90
CA LEU A 458 32.20 12.89 -14.89
C LEU A 458 31.36 11.78 -14.22
N GLN A 459 31.76 11.25 -13.06
CA GLN A 459 30.96 10.28 -12.30
C GLN A 459 29.63 10.88 -11.83
N LEU A 460 29.62 12.11 -11.33
CA LEU A 460 28.40 12.86 -11.03
C LEU A 460 27.55 13.06 -12.29
N GLY A 461 28.18 13.35 -13.44
CA GLY A 461 27.52 13.42 -14.74
C GLY A 461 26.85 12.11 -15.15
N VAL A 462 27.47 10.96 -14.91
CA VAL A 462 26.84 9.64 -15.14
C VAL A 462 25.60 9.47 -14.28
N LEU A 463 25.68 9.76 -12.97
CA LEU A 463 24.53 9.65 -12.07
C LEU A 463 23.40 10.62 -12.43
N ALA A 464 23.75 11.85 -12.85
CA ALA A 464 22.78 12.82 -13.34
C ALA A 464 22.09 12.36 -14.64
N LEU A 465 22.81 11.71 -15.56
CA LEU A 465 22.23 11.13 -16.77
C LEU A 465 21.31 9.93 -16.46
N PHE A 466 21.69 9.07 -15.51
CA PHE A 466 20.79 8.00 -15.01
C PHE A 466 19.54 8.59 -14.38
N TRP A 467 19.67 9.59 -13.51
CA TRP A 467 18.53 10.28 -12.92
C TRP A 467 17.64 10.91 -14.00
N LEU A 468 18.21 11.65 -14.96
CA LEU A 468 17.48 12.27 -16.06
C LEU A 468 16.75 11.22 -16.91
N ASP A 469 17.40 10.10 -17.22
CA ASP A 469 16.78 8.98 -17.92
C ASP A 469 15.54 8.49 -17.15
N LEU A 470 15.74 8.15 -15.89
CA LEU A 470 14.71 7.54 -15.06
C LEU A 470 13.56 8.49 -14.72
N VAL A 471 13.77 9.80 -14.56
CA VAL A 471 12.66 10.73 -14.24
C VAL A 471 11.87 11.21 -15.47
N THR A 472 12.45 11.09 -16.67
CA THR A 472 11.81 11.57 -17.92
C THR A 472 11.17 10.46 -18.75
N HIS A 473 11.25 9.20 -18.31
CA HIS A 473 10.78 8.05 -19.10
C HIS A 473 9.26 8.00 -19.29
N SER A 474 8.48 8.72 -18.50
CA SER A 474 7.02 8.74 -18.60
C SER A 474 6.50 10.10 -18.12
N PRO A 475 5.52 10.71 -18.81
CA PRO A 475 4.98 11.99 -18.40
C PRO A 475 4.30 11.91 -17.02
N ARG A 476 4.80 12.71 -16.06
CA ARG A 476 4.14 13.03 -14.77
C ARG A 476 3.57 11.82 -14.01
N GLN A 477 4.39 10.81 -13.71
CA GLN A 477 3.95 9.61 -12.98
C GLN A 477 3.41 9.88 -11.58
N ASN A 478 4.00 10.86 -10.89
CA ASN A 478 3.58 11.26 -9.55
C ASN A 478 3.27 12.75 -9.57
N PRO A 479 2.15 13.14 -10.19
CA PRO A 479 1.77 14.53 -10.26
C PRO A 479 1.47 15.05 -8.85
N THR A 480 1.67 16.34 -8.67
CA THR A 480 1.35 17.05 -7.43
C THR A 480 0.28 18.09 -7.69
N ILE A 481 -0.59 18.31 -6.71
CA ILE A 481 -1.56 19.41 -6.69
C ILE A 481 -1.23 20.36 -5.54
N PRO A 482 -1.76 21.60 -5.54
CA PRO A 482 -1.65 22.49 -4.39
C PRO A 482 -2.10 21.82 -3.08
N ALA A 483 -1.32 22.01 -2.02
CA ALA A 483 -1.52 21.29 -0.75
C ALA A 483 -2.81 21.69 -0.01
N ASP A 484 -3.30 22.91 -0.25
CA ASP A 484 -4.55 23.47 0.31
C ASP A 484 -5.81 22.70 -0.13
N VAL A 485 -5.75 21.97 -1.23
CA VAL A 485 -6.87 21.11 -1.71
C VAL A 485 -7.21 20.00 -0.72
N PHE A 486 -6.27 19.60 0.13
CA PHE A 486 -6.48 18.66 1.22
C PHE A 486 -7.02 19.32 2.50
N GLY A 487 -7.30 20.62 2.47
CA GLY A 487 -7.87 21.35 3.61
C GLY A 487 -9.14 20.68 4.15
N PRO A 488 -9.29 20.60 5.49
CA PRO A 488 -10.50 20.06 6.08
C PRO A 488 -11.70 20.99 5.84
N GLY A 489 -12.90 20.41 5.78
CA GLY A 489 -14.16 21.16 5.66
C GLY A 489 -14.47 21.73 4.26
N LEU A 490 -13.64 21.46 3.25
CA LEU A 490 -13.83 21.95 1.87
C LEU A 490 -15.17 21.50 1.27
N ALA A 491 -15.52 20.21 1.39
CA ALA A 491 -16.77 19.69 0.82
C ALA A 491 -17.97 20.18 1.63
N GLN A 492 -17.86 20.28 2.95
CA GLN A 492 -18.90 20.90 3.78
C GLN A 492 -19.18 22.34 3.36
N ALA A 493 -18.13 23.15 3.16
CA ALA A 493 -18.26 24.55 2.73
C ALA A 493 -18.88 24.67 1.33
N TYR A 494 -18.57 23.73 0.43
CA TYR A 494 -19.13 23.68 -0.91
C TYR A 494 -20.64 23.36 -0.90
N HIS A 495 -21.03 22.28 -0.22
CA HIS A 495 -22.41 21.80 -0.28
C HIS A 495 -23.37 22.56 0.63
N LYS A 496 -22.89 23.08 1.77
CA LYS A 496 -23.72 23.68 2.83
C LYS A 496 -24.92 22.80 3.18
N LEU A 497 -24.66 21.49 3.37
CA LEU A 497 -25.70 20.52 3.71
C LEU A 497 -26.40 20.92 5.03
N ASP A 498 -27.73 20.97 5.01
CA ASP A 498 -28.52 21.35 6.18
C ASP A 498 -29.71 20.39 6.40
N PRO A 499 -29.74 19.66 7.55
CA PRO A 499 -28.61 19.46 8.46
C PRO A 499 -27.52 18.61 7.81
N ALA A 500 -26.25 18.92 8.06
CA ALA A 500 -25.15 18.10 7.58
C ALA A 500 -25.19 16.68 8.22
N PRO A 501 -24.92 15.60 7.46
CA PRO A 501 -24.81 14.25 8.01
C PRO A 501 -23.78 14.17 9.14
N ARG A 502 -24.17 13.58 10.29
CA ARG A 502 -23.31 13.38 11.46
C ARG A 502 -23.35 11.92 11.93
N VAL A 503 -22.26 11.51 12.59
CA VAL A 503 -22.13 10.16 13.15
C VAL A 503 -23.27 9.91 14.14
N GLY A 504 -24.04 8.84 13.93
CA GLY A 504 -25.21 8.50 14.72
C GLY A 504 -26.55 9.06 14.22
N GLU A 505 -26.50 10.12 13.40
CA GLU A 505 -27.69 10.82 12.91
C GLU A 505 -28.04 10.41 11.47
N GLY A 506 -27.12 10.61 10.52
CA GLY A 506 -27.39 10.41 9.10
C GLY A 506 -26.12 10.20 8.28
N ARG A 507 -26.25 9.63 7.09
CA ARG A 507 -25.13 9.36 6.16
C ARG A 507 -25.34 10.02 4.80
N ALA A 508 -24.23 10.33 4.15
CA ALA A 508 -24.19 10.64 2.73
C ALA A 508 -24.03 9.36 1.90
N MET A 509 -24.59 9.35 0.70
CA MET A 509 -24.47 8.25 -0.27
C MET A 509 -24.24 8.80 -1.68
N LEU A 510 -23.22 8.30 -2.36
CA LEU A 510 -23.12 8.43 -3.81
C LEU A 510 -24.16 7.51 -4.46
N SER A 511 -24.93 8.01 -5.42
CA SER A 511 -25.78 7.14 -6.23
C SER A 511 -24.91 6.15 -7.02
N PRO A 512 -25.42 4.95 -7.36
CA PRO A 512 -24.63 3.96 -8.10
C PRO A 512 -24.10 4.50 -9.42
N ARG A 513 -24.88 5.35 -10.10
CA ARG A 513 -24.44 6.03 -11.32
C ARG A 513 -23.33 7.04 -11.07
N ALA A 514 -23.43 7.85 -10.01
CA ALA A 514 -22.39 8.82 -9.67
C ALA A 514 -21.07 8.13 -9.28
N GLU A 515 -21.15 7.03 -8.52
CA GLU A 515 -20.00 6.19 -8.20
C GLU A 515 -19.34 5.66 -9.48
N LEU A 516 -20.11 5.08 -10.41
CA LEU A 516 -19.58 4.59 -11.69
C LEU A 516 -18.96 5.71 -12.56
N ASP A 517 -19.58 6.89 -12.60
CA ASP A 517 -19.07 8.03 -13.36
C ASP A 517 -17.72 8.50 -12.80
N LEU A 518 -17.51 8.48 -11.48
CA LEU A 518 -16.23 8.80 -10.84
C LEU A 518 -15.14 7.73 -11.07
N HIS A 519 -15.53 6.46 -11.27
CA HIS A 519 -14.57 5.41 -11.65
C HIS A 519 -14.13 5.48 -13.11
N THR A 520 -14.99 5.99 -14.00
CA THR A 520 -14.80 5.86 -15.46
C THR A 520 -14.47 7.17 -16.17
N ARG A 521 -14.80 8.31 -15.57
CA ARG A 521 -14.55 9.64 -16.13
C ARG A 521 -13.38 10.30 -15.42
N MET A 522 -12.66 11.10 -16.19
CA MET A 522 -11.45 11.78 -15.74
C MET A 522 -11.40 13.17 -16.38
N LEU A 523 -11.18 14.20 -15.58
CA LEU A 523 -10.96 15.55 -16.10
C LEU A 523 -9.49 15.73 -16.52
N PRO A 524 -9.21 16.52 -17.57
CA PRO A 524 -7.83 16.75 -18.04
C PRO A 524 -6.92 17.41 -17.00
N ASP A 525 -7.47 18.33 -16.19
CA ASP A 525 -6.73 19.01 -15.14
C ASP A 525 -6.78 18.22 -13.84
N PHE A 526 -5.61 17.83 -13.33
CA PHE A 526 -5.47 17.02 -12.12
C PHE A 526 -6.09 17.67 -10.87
N LYS A 527 -5.98 19.00 -10.73
CA LYS A 527 -6.51 19.72 -9.57
C LYS A 527 -8.04 19.70 -9.60
N ASN A 528 -8.63 20.03 -10.74
CA ASN A 528 -10.09 20.06 -10.91
C ASN A 528 -10.69 18.65 -10.82
N ASP A 529 -10.01 17.63 -11.36
CA ASP A 529 -10.42 16.23 -11.23
C ASP A 529 -10.47 15.81 -9.76
N PHE A 530 -9.41 16.10 -9.01
CA PHE A 530 -9.35 15.76 -7.59
C PHE A 530 -10.33 16.59 -6.75
N LEU A 531 -10.54 17.87 -7.05
CA LEU A 531 -11.56 18.70 -6.40
C LEU A 531 -12.98 18.15 -6.64
N ALA A 532 -13.27 17.69 -7.85
CA ALA A 532 -14.56 17.05 -8.15
C ALA A 532 -14.76 15.79 -7.31
N GLN A 533 -13.74 14.94 -7.19
CA GLN A 533 -13.76 13.76 -6.31
C GLN A 533 -13.91 14.15 -4.83
N ARG A 534 -13.22 15.20 -4.39
CA ARG A 534 -13.23 15.75 -3.03
C ARG A 534 -14.62 16.20 -2.62
N VAL A 535 -15.26 17.00 -3.48
CA VAL A 535 -16.63 17.47 -3.29
C VAL A 535 -17.63 16.32 -3.40
N ALA A 536 -17.45 15.37 -4.32
CA ALA A 536 -18.30 14.19 -4.42
C ALA A 536 -18.14 13.20 -3.24
N LEU A 537 -17.22 13.45 -2.31
CA LEU A 537 -16.91 12.57 -1.19
C LEU A 537 -16.41 11.19 -1.64
N TRP A 538 -15.76 11.10 -2.80
CA TRP A 538 -15.38 9.83 -3.43
C TRP A 538 -14.25 9.12 -2.68
N GLY A 539 -14.24 7.79 -2.75
CA GLY A 539 -13.37 6.96 -1.91
C GLY A 539 -13.60 7.29 -0.43
N ASN A 540 -12.53 7.71 0.25
CA ASN A 540 -12.53 8.11 1.65
C ASN A 540 -12.39 9.62 1.85
N LEU A 541 -12.53 10.44 0.81
CA LEU A 541 -12.34 11.89 0.92
C LEU A 541 -13.30 12.53 1.94
N ASN A 542 -14.41 11.88 2.27
CA ASN A 542 -15.34 12.29 3.32
C ASN A 542 -14.73 12.46 4.73
N HIS A 543 -13.61 11.81 5.05
CA HIS A 543 -12.97 11.94 6.36
C HIS A 543 -12.53 13.36 6.66
N LEU A 544 -12.01 14.04 5.64
CA LEU A 544 -11.51 15.40 5.73
C LEU A 544 -12.63 16.42 6.00
N ASP A 545 -13.89 15.98 5.96
CA ASP A 545 -15.07 16.78 6.26
C ASP A 545 -15.92 16.13 7.37
N HIS A 546 -15.44 15.08 8.04
CA HIS A 546 -16.19 14.38 9.09
C HIS A 546 -17.61 13.94 8.68
N LEU A 547 -17.83 13.66 7.39
CA LEU A 547 -19.13 13.25 6.86
C LEU A 547 -19.21 11.73 6.80
N PRO A 548 -20.09 11.06 7.56
CA PRO A 548 -20.20 9.61 7.48
C PRO A 548 -20.90 9.15 6.19
N LYS A 549 -20.44 8.03 5.65
CA LYS A 549 -20.94 7.44 4.40
C LYS A 549 -21.31 5.96 4.54
N VAL A 550 -22.18 5.50 3.64
CA VAL A 550 -22.57 4.08 3.55
C VAL A 550 -21.52 3.19 2.89
N ASN A 551 -20.69 3.75 2.00
CA ASN A 551 -19.56 3.06 1.37
C ASN A 551 -18.23 3.72 1.76
N GLY A 552 -17.13 3.11 1.32
CA GLY A 552 -15.79 3.68 1.39
C GLY A 552 -14.73 2.66 0.95
N ALA A 553 -13.54 3.14 0.66
CA ALA A 553 -12.42 2.32 0.24
C ALA A 553 -11.68 1.75 1.47
N THR A 554 -11.62 0.42 1.59
CA THR A 554 -10.73 -0.24 2.54
C THR A 554 -10.22 -1.56 1.97
N THR A 555 -9.08 -2.03 2.47
CA THR A 555 -8.44 -3.26 2.00
C THR A 555 -9.29 -4.48 2.33
N LEU A 556 -9.66 -4.63 3.61
CA LEU A 556 -10.51 -5.72 4.09
C LEU A 556 -11.83 -5.17 4.63
N VAL A 557 -12.94 -5.79 4.25
CA VAL A 557 -14.26 -5.57 4.83
C VAL A 557 -14.79 -6.91 5.31
N SER A 558 -15.62 -6.93 6.36
CA SER A 558 -16.38 -8.15 6.68
C SER A 558 -17.17 -8.60 5.44
N ARG A 559 -17.29 -9.91 5.23
CA ARG A 559 -17.97 -10.48 4.05
C ARG A 559 -19.38 -9.91 3.86
N GLU A 560 -20.15 -9.85 4.94
CA GLU A 560 -21.54 -9.43 4.92
C GLU A 560 -21.67 -7.94 4.56
N SER A 561 -20.80 -7.07 5.10
CA SER A 561 -20.74 -5.65 4.70
C SER A 561 -20.37 -5.49 3.22
N ALA A 562 -19.47 -6.32 2.69
CA ALA A 562 -19.13 -6.32 1.26
C ALA A 562 -20.33 -6.68 0.38
N GLU A 563 -21.16 -7.63 0.83
CA GLU A 563 -22.37 -8.05 0.14
C GLU A 563 -23.45 -6.96 0.17
N VAL A 564 -23.63 -6.25 1.28
CA VAL A 564 -24.51 -5.07 1.35
C VAL A 564 -24.04 -3.97 0.39
N ASN A 565 -22.73 -3.71 0.34
CA ASN A 565 -22.17 -2.75 -0.60
C ASN A 565 -22.42 -3.20 -2.06
N ARG A 566 -22.24 -4.48 -2.37
CA ARG A 566 -22.57 -5.04 -3.70
C ARG A 566 -24.05 -4.93 -4.03
N LEU A 567 -24.96 -5.08 -3.07
CA LEU A 567 -26.39 -4.82 -3.31
C LEU A 567 -26.61 -3.36 -3.75
N LEU A 568 -26.03 -2.40 -3.02
CA LEU A 568 -26.18 -0.98 -3.32
C LEU A 568 -25.55 -0.56 -4.66
N TYR A 569 -24.36 -1.07 -4.99
CA TYR A 569 -23.54 -0.55 -6.09
C TYR A 569 -23.35 -1.52 -7.27
N GLY A 570 -23.72 -2.80 -7.11
CA GLY A 570 -23.55 -3.85 -8.13
C GLY A 570 -24.72 -3.98 -9.11
N SER A 571 -25.77 -3.18 -8.97
CA SER A 571 -26.90 -3.15 -9.89
C SER A 571 -27.40 -1.72 -10.13
N THR A 572 -28.23 -1.53 -11.14
CA THR A 572 -28.91 -0.25 -11.43
C THR A 572 -30.22 -0.09 -10.65
N ASN A 573 -30.57 -1.04 -9.78
CA ASN A 573 -31.80 -0.97 -8.99
C ASN A 573 -31.66 0.02 -7.81
N GLU A 574 -32.79 0.62 -7.42
CA GLU A 574 -32.86 1.43 -6.21
C GLU A 574 -33.41 0.62 -5.03
N PHE A 575 -32.79 0.79 -3.86
CA PHE A 575 -33.17 0.11 -2.62
C PHE A 575 -33.57 1.13 -1.54
N PRO A 576 -34.66 1.90 -1.73
CA PRO A 576 -35.01 3.04 -0.87
C PRO A 576 -35.17 2.64 0.60
N ARG A 577 -35.72 1.46 0.88
CA ARG A 577 -35.91 0.95 2.24
C ARG A 577 -34.61 0.49 2.89
N LEU A 578 -33.68 -0.09 2.13
CA LEU A 578 -32.34 -0.35 2.61
C LEU A 578 -31.62 0.97 2.92
N MET A 579 -31.75 1.97 2.06
CA MET A 579 -31.18 3.30 2.31
C MET A 579 -31.78 3.98 3.55
N ASP A 580 -33.07 3.81 3.82
CA ASP A 580 -33.72 4.30 5.04
C ASP A 580 -33.12 3.61 6.28
N PHE A 581 -32.99 2.29 6.24
CA PHE A 581 -32.34 1.52 7.31
C PHE A 581 -30.89 1.96 7.56
N LEU A 582 -30.13 2.22 6.49
CA LEU A 582 -28.75 2.70 6.59
C LEU A 582 -28.64 4.16 7.03
N GLY A 583 -29.75 4.84 7.31
CA GLY A 583 -29.77 6.24 7.72
C GLY A 583 -29.25 7.18 6.63
N VAL A 584 -29.47 6.87 5.35
CA VAL A 584 -29.07 7.76 4.25
C VAL A 584 -29.94 9.01 4.29
N SER A 585 -29.31 10.13 4.65
CA SER A 585 -29.94 11.44 4.73
C SER A 585 -29.75 12.25 3.46
N HIS A 586 -28.63 12.05 2.78
CA HIS A 586 -28.27 12.78 1.57
C HIS A 586 -27.79 11.82 0.50
N VAL A 587 -28.26 12.01 -0.73
CA VAL A 587 -27.82 11.24 -1.91
C VAL A 587 -27.49 12.19 -3.05
N THR A 588 -26.53 11.85 -3.90
CA THR A 588 -26.26 12.67 -5.09
C THR A 588 -27.47 12.75 -6.01
N ALA A 589 -27.77 13.94 -6.52
CA ALA A 589 -28.87 14.18 -7.45
C ALA A 589 -28.67 13.39 -8.77
N PRO A 590 -29.75 12.98 -9.43
CA PRO A 590 -29.67 12.27 -10.72
C PRO A 590 -28.83 13.05 -11.75
N GLY A 591 -27.78 12.43 -12.27
CA GLY A 591 -26.89 13.03 -13.27
C GLY A 591 -25.88 14.06 -12.75
N GLU A 592 -25.93 14.45 -11.46
CA GLU A 592 -25.06 15.47 -10.87
C GLU A 592 -24.14 14.85 -9.77
N VAL A 593 -22.92 14.45 -10.15
CA VAL A 593 -22.00 13.73 -9.24
C VAL A 593 -21.50 14.56 -8.04
N MET A 594 -21.56 15.89 -8.15
CA MET A 594 -21.08 16.83 -7.13
C MET A 594 -22.20 17.52 -6.35
N LYS A 595 -23.46 17.10 -6.50
CA LYS A 595 -24.59 17.76 -5.82
C LYS A 595 -25.37 16.76 -5.00
N PHE A 596 -25.40 16.95 -3.69
CA PHE A 596 -26.21 16.14 -2.79
C PHE A 596 -27.55 16.79 -2.55
N VAL A 597 -28.60 15.97 -2.52
CA VAL A 597 -29.96 16.37 -2.17
C VAL A 597 -30.42 15.61 -0.93
N PRO A 598 -31.21 16.26 -0.05
CA PRO A 598 -31.78 15.59 1.11
C PRO A 598 -32.79 14.53 0.66
N ARG A 599 -32.87 13.43 1.40
CA ARG A 599 -33.93 12.43 1.26
C ARG A 599 -35.11 12.80 2.17
N ALA A 600 -36.32 12.41 1.77
CA ALA A 600 -37.55 12.71 2.52
C ALA A 600 -37.69 11.92 3.84
N SER A 601 -36.97 10.80 3.99
CA SER A 601 -37.13 9.86 5.11
C SER A 601 -35.79 9.54 5.82
N PRO A 602 -35.00 10.54 6.27
CA PRO A 602 -33.76 10.24 6.98
C PRO A 602 -34.10 9.59 8.32
N ARG A 603 -33.60 8.38 8.55
CA ARG A 603 -33.71 7.71 9.85
C ARG A 603 -32.41 7.81 10.62
N LEU A 604 -32.55 7.83 11.95
CA LEU A 604 -31.41 7.66 12.85
C LEU A 604 -30.74 6.31 12.60
N TRP A 605 -29.46 6.21 12.96
CA TRP A 605 -28.73 4.95 12.86
C TRP A 605 -29.25 3.88 13.84
N VAL A 606 -30.10 4.28 14.78
CA VAL A 606 -30.68 3.42 15.81
C VAL A 606 -32.20 3.48 15.74
N SER A 607 -32.80 2.29 15.83
CA SER A 607 -34.24 2.07 15.86
C SER A 607 -34.57 0.99 16.89
N ILE A 608 -35.82 0.97 17.35
CA ILE A 608 -36.26 0.09 18.44
C ILE A 608 -37.68 -0.41 18.18
N GLY A 609 -37.97 -1.62 18.64
CA GLY A 609 -39.31 -2.19 18.69
C GLY A 609 -39.63 -3.17 17.56
N GLN A 610 -38.68 -3.43 16.64
CA GLN A 610 -38.89 -4.37 15.54
C GLN A 610 -39.14 -5.80 16.01
N ARG A 611 -40.03 -6.51 15.30
CA ARG A 611 -40.27 -7.94 15.48
C ARG A 611 -39.07 -8.74 14.95
N PRO A 612 -38.49 -9.66 15.73
CA PRO A 612 -37.44 -10.54 15.24
C PRO A 612 -37.99 -11.55 14.23
N VAL A 613 -37.29 -11.69 13.10
CA VAL A 613 -37.57 -12.68 12.05
C VAL A 613 -36.30 -13.49 11.85
N PHE A 614 -36.39 -14.80 12.02
CA PHE A 614 -35.22 -15.67 12.00
C PHE A 614 -35.02 -16.28 10.61
N ALA A 615 -33.84 -16.08 10.04
CA ALA A 615 -33.50 -16.53 8.69
C ALA A 615 -32.01 -16.88 8.59
N ASP A 616 -31.66 -17.71 7.59
CA ASP A 616 -30.26 -17.89 7.23
C ASP A 616 -29.69 -16.65 6.51
N ALA A 617 -28.38 -16.64 6.27
CA ALA A 617 -27.69 -15.51 5.68
C ALA A 617 -28.13 -15.21 4.23
N GLU A 618 -28.46 -16.24 3.45
CA GLU A 618 -28.84 -16.07 2.04
C GLU A 618 -30.27 -15.50 1.92
N ALA A 619 -31.20 -16.02 2.70
CA ALA A 619 -32.55 -15.50 2.83
C ALA A 619 -32.52 -14.05 3.35
N THR A 620 -31.68 -13.76 4.35
CA THR A 620 -31.50 -12.40 4.88
C THR A 620 -30.97 -11.44 3.81
N SER A 621 -29.93 -11.82 3.07
CA SER A 621 -29.37 -10.99 1.99
C SER A 621 -30.38 -10.73 0.87
N ARG A 622 -31.18 -11.75 0.49
CA ARG A 622 -32.25 -11.58 -0.51
C ARG A 622 -33.36 -10.67 -0.01
N ALA A 623 -33.76 -10.79 1.26
CA ALA A 623 -34.77 -9.95 1.87
C ALA A 623 -34.34 -8.47 1.86
N LEU A 624 -33.08 -8.16 2.21
CA LEU A 624 -32.57 -6.78 2.16
C LEU A 624 -32.59 -6.15 0.76
N GLY A 625 -32.37 -6.95 -0.28
CA GLY A 625 -32.47 -6.51 -1.68
C GLY A 625 -33.91 -6.39 -2.20
N SER A 626 -34.91 -6.79 -1.42
CA SER A 626 -36.31 -6.79 -1.83
C SER A 626 -36.99 -5.45 -1.55
N LYS A 627 -37.94 -5.06 -2.42
CA LYS A 627 -38.86 -3.94 -2.17
C LYS A 627 -39.77 -4.19 -0.94
N GLN A 628 -39.88 -5.44 -0.50
CA GLN A 628 -40.72 -5.83 0.64
C GLN A 628 -40.05 -5.64 2.00
N PHE A 629 -38.72 -5.47 2.08
CA PHE A 629 -38.00 -5.28 3.34
C PHE A 629 -38.63 -4.19 4.21
N GLN A 630 -38.94 -4.44 5.48
CA GLN A 630 -39.58 -3.46 6.36
C GLN A 630 -38.71 -3.11 7.57
N PRO A 631 -37.71 -2.22 7.46
CA PRO A 631 -36.72 -2.01 8.52
C PRO A 631 -37.26 -1.45 9.85
N ASP A 632 -38.49 -0.91 9.84
CA ASP A 632 -39.16 -0.39 11.04
C ASP A 632 -40.07 -1.41 11.71
N VAL A 633 -40.37 -2.50 11.02
CA VAL A 633 -41.32 -3.52 11.47
C VAL A 633 -40.57 -4.79 11.85
N GLU A 634 -39.53 -5.15 11.10
CA GLU A 634 -38.81 -6.41 11.28
C GLU A 634 -37.31 -6.21 11.43
N VAL A 635 -36.70 -7.09 12.21
CA VAL A 635 -35.25 -7.27 12.28
C VAL A 635 -34.92 -8.72 11.95
N LEU A 636 -34.10 -8.90 10.91
CA LEU A 636 -33.69 -10.21 10.45
C LEU A 636 -32.53 -10.70 11.33
N LEU A 637 -32.70 -11.82 12.00
CA LEU A 637 -31.73 -12.43 12.90
C LEU A 637 -31.32 -13.84 12.42
N PRO A 638 -30.11 -14.31 12.78
CA PRO A 638 -29.67 -15.68 12.50
C PRO A 638 -30.61 -16.71 13.11
N ALA A 639 -30.79 -17.85 12.46
CA ALA A 639 -31.68 -18.93 12.91
C ALA A 639 -31.38 -19.39 14.36
N GLU A 640 -30.11 -19.41 14.76
CA GLU A 640 -29.69 -19.78 16.12
C GLU A 640 -30.17 -18.80 17.21
N ALA A 641 -30.57 -17.58 16.84
CA ALA A 641 -31.11 -16.61 17.79
C ALA A 641 -32.52 -16.99 18.28
N ALA A 642 -33.26 -17.80 17.51
CA ALA A 642 -34.63 -18.21 17.84
C ALA A 642 -34.74 -18.97 19.17
N ALA A 643 -33.67 -19.64 19.59
CA ALA A 643 -33.63 -20.41 20.83
C ALA A 643 -33.44 -19.53 22.09
N VAL A 644 -33.05 -18.27 21.93
CA VAL A 644 -32.60 -17.42 23.05
C VAL A 644 -33.37 -16.11 23.13
N VAL A 645 -33.73 -15.52 21.99
CA VAL A 645 -34.47 -14.25 21.92
C VAL A 645 -35.91 -14.45 22.39
N LYS A 646 -36.33 -13.67 23.38
CA LYS A 646 -37.67 -13.72 24.00
C LYS A 646 -38.64 -12.70 23.41
N ALA A 647 -38.16 -11.62 22.79
CA ALA A 647 -39.01 -10.71 22.03
C ALA A 647 -39.70 -11.48 20.89
N THR A 648 -41.03 -11.39 20.78
CA THR A 648 -41.81 -12.16 19.79
C THR A 648 -42.62 -11.31 18.81
N ASP A 649 -42.93 -10.07 19.16
CA ASP A 649 -43.74 -9.17 18.34
C ASP A 649 -43.22 -7.73 18.38
N THR A 650 -43.79 -6.87 17.55
CA THR A 650 -43.52 -5.44 17.54
C THR A 650 -43.90 -4.84 18.89
N SER A 651 -42.94 -4.21 19.56
CA SER A 651 -43.12 -3.71 20.92
C SER A 651 -43.22 -2.18 20.97
N ARG A 652 -44.04 -1.65 21.89
CA ARG A 652 -44.04 -0.21 22.20
C ARG A 652 -42.76 0.11 22.99
N ALA A 653 -41.79 0.65 22.26
CA ALA A 653 -40.53 1.14 22.81
C ALA A 653 -40.15 2.47 22.16
N LYS A 654 -39.38 3.29 22.86
CA LYS A 654 -38.93 4.60 22.38
C LYS A 654 -37.44 4.79 22.66
N ILE A 655 -36.77 5.49 21.75
CA ILE A 655 -35.43 6.03 21.97
C ILE A 655 -35.60 7.47 22.44
N LEU A 656 -34.98 7.80 23.58
CA LEU A 656 -35.02 9.13 24.19
C LEU A 656 -33.79 9.97 23.81
N ASP A 657 -32.61 9.34 23.77
CA ASP A 657 -31.35 9.94 23.35
C ASP A 657 -30.44 8.86 22.76
N ALA A 658 -29.59 9.24 21.80
CA ALA A 658 -28.59 8.35 21.23
C ALA A 658 -27.30 9.12 20.93
N ARG A 659 -26.18 8.69 21.51
CA ARG A 659 -24.87 9.30 21.34
C ARG A 659 -23.90 8.31 20.76
N PHE A 660 -23.22 8.72 19.71
CA PHE A 660 -22.22 7.92 19.03
C PHE A 660 -20.85 8.57 19.14
N THR A 661 -19.88 7.76 19.51
CA THR A 661 -18.45 8.08 19.43
C THR A 661 -17.78 7.00 18.61
N GLN A 662 -16.48 7.14 18.34
CA GLN A 662 -15.75 6.17 17.52
C GLN A 662 -15.82 4.73 18.06
N ARG A 663 -15.77 4.56 19.39
CA ARG A 663 -15.72 3.24 20.04
C ARG A 663 -16.94 2.91 20.91
N ARG A 664 -17.90 3.83 21.05
CA ARG A 664 -18.99 3.69 22.01
C ARG A 664 -20.29 4.26 21.46
N VAL A 665 -21.37 3.51 21.64
CA VAL A 665 -22.75 3.94 21.36
C VAL A 665 -23.52 3.89 22.66
N GLU A 666 -24.11 4.99 23.07
CA GLU A 666 -24.96 5.08 24.26
C GLU A 666 -26.38 5.45 23.82
N VAL A 667 -27.35 4.63 24.20
CA VAL A 667 -28.76 4.84 23.85
C VAL A 667 -29.58 4.84 25.13
N THR A 668 -30.36 5.89 25.34
CA THR A 668 -31.37 5.97 26.39
C THR A 668 -32.70 5.55 25.79
N VAL A 669 -33.37 4.59 26.43
CA VAL A 669 -34.57 3.94 25.89
C VAL A 669 -35.66 3.88 26.94
N GLU A 670 -36.89 3.66 26.48
CA GLU A 670 -38.04 3.33 27.30
C GLU A 670 -38.72 2.11 26.67
N THR A 671 -38.83 1.01 27.41
CA THR A 671 -39.42 -0.25 26.91
C THR A 671 -40.56 -0.72 27.82
N ALA A 672 -41.76 -0.89 27.26
CA ALA A 672 -42.90 -1.45 28.01
C ALA A 672 -42.85 -2.99 28.10
N GLY A 673 -42.15 -3.63 27.16
CA GLY A 673 -42.00 -5.09 27.07
C GLY A 673 -40.63 -5.45 26.50
N ALA A 674 -40.38 -6.74 26.28
CA ALA A 674 -39.17 -7.17 25.58
C ALA A 674 -39.15 -6.57 24.16
N ALA A 675 -38.03 -5.94 23.78
CA ALA A 675 -37.89 -5.18 22.55
C ALA A 675 -36.55 -5.44 21.88
N MET A 676 -36.50 -5.35 20.56
CA MET A 676 -35.23 -5.35 19.81
C MET A 676 -34.77 -3.91 19.59
N LEU A 677 -33.53 -3.60 19.96
CA LEU A 677 -32.80 -2.41 19.54
C LEU A 677 -31.92 -2.78 18.35
N VAL A 678 -32.03 -2.04 17.26
CA VAL A 678 -31.26 -2.25 16.04
C VAL A 678 -30.34 -1.07 15.80
N VAL A 679 -29.07 -1.33 15.52
CA VAL A 679 -28.05 -0.33 15.22
C VAL A 679 -27.56 -0.59 13.79
N ALA A 680 -27.81 0.34 12.88
CA ALA A 680 -27.33 0.34 11.49
C ALA A 680 -25.83 0.68 11.41
N GLN A 681 -25.02 0.09 12.28
CA GLN A 681 -23.57 0.09 12.27
C GLN A 681 -23.09 -1.33 11.96
N THR A 682 -22.04 -1.46 11.15
CA THR A 682 -21.50 -2.77 10.78
C THR A 682 -21.14 -3.59 12.02
N TRP A 683 -21.58 -4.84 12.05
CA TRP A 683 -21.22 -5.81 13.08
C TRP A 683 -19.80 -6.34 12.83
N TYR A 684 -19.02 -6.45 13.91
CA TYR A 684 -17.68 -7.02 13.88
C TYR A 684 -17.36 -7.63 15.25
N PRO A 685 -16.59 -8.73 15.33
CA PRO A 685 -16.21 -9.31 16.61
C PRO A 685 -15.42 -8.30 17.47
N GLY A 686 -15.87 -8.07 18.70
CA GLY A 686 -15.30 -7.09 19.64
C GLY A 686 -16.27 -6.02 20.10
N TRP A 687 -17.41 -5.87 19.43
CA TRP A 687 -18.56 -5.15 19.97
C TRP A 687 -19.18 -5.93 21.13
N THR A 688 -19.30 -5.26 22.28
CA THR A 688 -19.96 -5.77 23.48
C THR A 688 -21.09 -4.81 23.87
N ALA A 689 -22.11 -5.30 24.55
CA ALA A 689 -23.23 -4.48 24.99
C ALA A 689 -23.59 -4.72 26.45
N THR A 690 -24.07 -3.67 27.11
CA THR A 690 -24.71 -3.75 28.42
C THR A 690 -26.07 -3.06 28.38
N VAL A 691 -27.05 -3.61 29.11
CA VAL A 691 -28.37 -3.02 29.35
C VAL A 691 -28.49 -2.79 30.85
N ASP A 692 -28.63 -1.53 31.25
CA ASP A 692 -28.65 -1.11 32.65
C ASP A 692 -27.47 -1.68 33.48
N GLY A 693 -26.29 -1.75 32.85
CA GLY A 693 -25.05 -2.27 33.44
C GLY A 693 -24.88 -3.79 33.37
N GLN A 694 -25.90 -4.54 32.96
CA GLN A 694 -25.83 -5.99 32.80
C GLN A 694 -25.39 -6.38 31.39
N ALA A 695 -24.42 -7.28 31.26
CA ALA A 695 -23.92 -7.73 29.97
C ALA A 695 -25.01 -8.44 29.15
N THR A 696 -25.11 -8.11 27.87
CA THR A 696 -26.02 -8.76 26.93
C THR A 696 -25.32 -9.09 25.61
N ARG A 697 -25.92 -10.00 24.84
CA ARG A 697 -25.37 -10.46 23.57
C ARG A 697 -25.68 -9.45 22.46
N VAL A 698 -24.65 -9.10 21.69
CA VAL A 698 -24.80 -8.37 20.42
C VAL A 698 -25.00 -9.37 19.29
N TRP A 699 -26.17 -9.36 18.67
CA TRP A 699 -26.47 -10.18 17.52
C TRP A 699 -26.02 -9.49 16.24
N ARG A 700 -25.51 -10.28 15.28
CA ARG A 700 -25.45 -9.85 13.89
C ARG A 700 -26.87 -9.88 13.33
N ALA A 701 -27.37 -8.76 12.84
CA ALA A 701 -28.73 -8.57 12.38
C ALA A 701 -28.75 -7.90 11.01
N ASN A 702 -29.83 -8.05 10.26
CA ASN A 702 -29.99 -7.47 8.93
C ASN A 702 -28.73 -7.70 8.08
N HIS A 703 -28.26 -8.95 8.06
CA HIS A 703 -27.06 -9.43 7.40
C HIS A 703 -25.73 -8.95 8.00
N ALA A 704 -25.51 -7.64 8.08
CA ALA A 704 -24.20 -7.05 8.37
C ALA A 704 -24.19 -6.09 9.58
N PHE A 705 -25.31 -5.91 10.28
CA PHE A 705 -25.50 -4.88 11.30
C PHE A 705 -25.75 -5.47 12.69
N GLN A 706 -26.06 -4.64 13.68
CA GLN A 706 -26.11 -5.06 15.08
C GLN A 706 -27.55 -5.02 15.61
N ALA A 707 -27.93 -5.99 16.44
CA ALA A 707 -29.15 -5.93 17.23
C ALA A 707 -28.94 -6.43 18.65
N ILE A 708 -29.70 -5.90 19.59
CA ILE A 708 -29.65 -6.22 21.02
C ILE A 708 -31.08 -6.42 21.51
N GLU A 709 -31.30 -7.50 22.25
CA GLU A 709 -32.55 -7.69 22.96
C GLU A 709 -32.55 -6.89 24.28
N LEU A 710 -33.63 -6.16 24.50
CA LEU A 710 -33.86 -5.35 25.69
C LEU A 710 -34.98 -5.98 26.52
N PRO A 711 -34.81 -6.13 27.85
CA PRO A 711 -35.90 -6.52 28.74
C PRO A 711 -36.94 -5.38 28.86
N ALA A 712 -38.09 -5.72 29.44
CA ALA A 712 -39.08 -4.72 29.85
C ALA A 712 -38.48 -3.78 30.92
N GLY A 713 -38.75 -2.48 30.82
CA GLY A 713 -38.26 -1.47 31.75
C GLY A 713 -36.79 -1.06 31.56
N ALA A 714 -36.16 -1.48 30.45
CA ALA A 714 -34.79 -1.09 30.12
C ALA A 714 -34.70 0.44 29.96
N LYS A 715 -33.61 1.03 30.47
CA LYS A 715 -33.40 2.49 30.43
C LYS A 715 -32.17 2.92 29.65
N ARG A 716 -31.08 2.16 29.77
CA ARG A 716 -29.79 2.54 29.18
C ARG A 716 -29.13 1.35 28.51
N VAL A 717 -28.72 1.55 27.26
CA VAL A 717 -27.96 0.59 26.48
C VAL A 717 -26.61 1.19 26.13
N VAL A 718 -25.54 0.46 26.37
CA VAL A 718 -24.17 0.89 26.02
C VAL A 718 -23.52 -0.20 25.19
N LEU A 719 -23.14 0.13 23.96
CA LEU A 719 -22.25 -0.68 23.13
C LEU A 719 -20.84 -0.11 23.18
N GLU A 720 -19.85 -0.98 23.31
CA GLU A 720 -18.43 -0.60 23.32
C GLU A 720 -17.62 -1.55 22.42
N TYR A 721 -16.78 -0.97 21.56
CA TYR A 721 -15.85 -1.71 20.73
C TYR A 721 -14.49 -1.86 21.41
N ARG A 722 -14.03 -3.10 21.51
CA ARG A 722 -12.66 -3.45 21.89
C ARG A 722 -12.07 -4.33 20.83
N GLU A 723 -10.81 -4.11 20.48
CA GLU A 723 -10.10 -4.96 19.53
C GLU A 723 -9.68 -6.27 20.24
N PRO A 724 -10.34 -7.41 19.98
CA PRO A 724 -10.25 -8.59 20.86
C PRO A 724 -8.84 -9.18 20.99
N ARG A 725 -8.04 -9.06 19.92
CA ARG A 725 -6.70 -9.64 19.87
C ARG A 725 -5.57 -8.64 20.12
N LEU A 726 -5.88 -7.37 20.38
CA LEU A 726 -4.88 -6.33 20.58
C LEU A 726 -4.03 -6.58 21.83
N ALA A 727 -4.66 -6.91 22.96
CA ALA A 727 -3.95 -7.13 24.23
C ALA A 727 -2.97 -8.32 24.16
N ALA A 728 -3.42 -9.45 23.59
CA ALA A 728 -2.56 -10.62 23.38
C ALA A 728 -1.40 -10.30 22.42
N GLY A 729 -1.67 -9.58 21.33
CA GLY A 729 -0.64 -9.12 20.40
C GLY A 729 0.38 -8.20 21.08
N ALA A 730 -0.08 -7.25 21.90
CA ALA A 730 0.80 -6.35 22.66
C ALA A 730 1.69 -7.09 23.67
N ALA A 731 1.15 -8.09 24.37
CA ALA A 731 1.93 -8.92 25.29
C ALA A 731 3.06 -9.69 24.55
N LEU A 732 2.75 -10.30 23.40
CA LEU A 732 3.73 -11.00 22.57
C LEU A 732 4.80 -10.05 22.01
N SER A 733 4.40 -8.87 21.55
CA SER A 733 5.34 -7.81 21.13
C SER A 733 6.26 -7.38 22.27
N GLY A 734 5.73 -7.22 23.49
CA GLY A 734 6.52 -6.92 24.69
C GLY A 734 7.53 -8.02 25.03
N LEU A 735 7.11 -9.29 24.99
CA LEU A 735 8.01 -10.43 25.19
C LEU A 735 9.13 -10.48 24.14
N ALA A 736 8.81 -10.26 22.87
CA ALA A 736 9.81 -10.22 21.80
C ALA A 736 10.82 -9.06 21.99
N LEU A 737 10.36 -7.90 22.44
CA LEU A 737 11.25 -6.78 22.81
C LEU A 737 12.19 -7.15 23.96
N LEU A 738 11.70 -7.86 24.99
CA LEU A 738 12.55 -8.34 26.09
C LEU A 738 13.60 -9.34 25.60
N VAL A 739 13.24 -10.25 24.68
CA VAL A 739 14.20 -11.17 24.05
C VAL A 739 15.26 -10.40 23.26
N CYS A 740 14.86 -9.41 22.46
CA CYS A 740 15.78 -8.52 21.74
C CYS A 740 16.75 -7.82 22.71
N ALA A 741 16.23 -7.26 23.82
CA ALA A 741 17.05 -6.61 24.84
C ALA A 741 18.04 -7.59 25.52
N TRP A 742 17.61 -8.82 25.77
CA TRP A 742 18.45 -9.88 26.32
C TRP A 742 19.60 -10.25 25.37
N ILE A 743 19.31 -10.52 24.08
CA ILE A 743 20.32 -10.80 23.05
C ILE A 743 21.31 -9.62 22.93
N TRP A 744 20.80 -8.39 22.96
CA TRP A 744 21.61 -7.17 22.87
C TRP A 744 22.58 -6.99 24.05
N ARG A 745 22.17 -7.38 25.26
CA ARG A 745 23.00 -7.32 26.48
C ARG A 745 23.99 -8.48 26.55
N GLY A 746 23.58 -9.70 26.19
CA GLY A 746 24.44 -10.90 26.25
C GLY A 746 25.69 -10.79 25.37
N THR A 747 25.60 -10.07 24.25
CA THR A 747 26.71 -9.84 23.32
C THR A 747 27.80 -8.90 23.84
N LYS A 748 27.58 -8.15 24.93
CA LYS A 748 28.60 -7.31 25.58
C LYS A 748 29.61 -8.11 26.40
N ARG A 749 29.31 -9.36 26.77
CA ARG A 749 30.09 -10.17 27.71
C ARG A 749 31.12 -11.12 27.05
N GLY A 750 31.30 -11.04 25.73
CA GLY A 750 32.12 -11.97 24.95
C GLY A 750 33.26 -11.34 24.15
N LEU A 751 33.87 -10.25 24.62
CA LEU A 751 35.17 -9.81 24.09
C LEU A 751 36.27 -10.42 24.98
N PRO A 752 37.06 -11.40 24.49
CA PRO A 752 38.42 -11.56 24.98
C PRO A 752 39.16 -10.26 24.71
N GLN A 753 39.86 -9.74 25.72
CA GLN A 753 40.87 -8.71 25.53
C GLN A 753 41.91 -9.21 24.52
N ALA A 754 42.44 -8.25 23.75
CA ALA A 754 43.48 -8.44 22.77
C ALA A 754 44.62 -9.37 23.22
N ALA A 755 45.07 -10.21 22.29
CA ALA A 755 46.46 -10.62 22.15
C ALA A 755 46.78 -10.63 20.65
#